data_AF-A0A9Q1CGR5-F1
#
_entry.id   AF-A0A9Q1CGR5-F1
#
_cell.length_a   1.000
_cell.length_b   1.000
_cell.length_c   1.000
_cell.angle_alpha   90.00
_cell.angle_beta   90.00
_cell.angle_gamma   90.00
#
_symmetry.space_group_name_H-M   'P 1'
#
loop_
_entity.id
_entity.type
_entity.pdbx_description
1 polymer ?
#
loop_
_entity_poly.entity_id
_entity_poly.type
_entity_poly.pdbx_seq_one_letter_code
_entity_poly.pdbx_strand_id
1 'polypeptide(L)'
;MGSSTSVSRKPNYSKEKLVENGKEEKSEKKNGPTTIEEHIEVVKNAVEFLKGCTDFKTKECYKYLLAIKSSSNLPGLDKETDGGAMEDLIIEVEYAELFPSLWEDFHSVDLSQGHGKSKAKDGEVSIPHQAMSNLKCFKAAWWNFTDWSVKLVDELAKTDALKLYVSDLEDPDLTLEKMQESDSRKHLVKGTLGTIHNMVRHSDKLRKEIRMVVNSADLLRTYASCKILIVQVKCVLILSYILYEDEYNSLEANDSSVGFLVGMLRESVNLKNHKSKRYGFSSAELMQGLNQIAVNDYNKVKIMDNGAVPPMVKMLGETFSVYEKTLAAEGLWKLAFVDDHKKRMRENVELMKGLMHLKKSEDAQLREQCHGALWEIMEGEINLHKDITFTCMDDLKKPEHKRPQAPVQESHVMISYQWDVQPRVLGLRDMLKDKGYNIWIDVEKMGDDILGSMADAVEHAAVVLVCFSEKYKESQSCRTEATYAYKQNKPVIPLMVEEGYTPDGWLGALIGTLKYYKFYDDDVAHSEFAEIVQKLGQQGKPGFVLPVKETKTTSSPSKKVSVSTLPPATSAIPSNSIASWASSDVKKWLEENELQELSPKLKDLNGELLFQMYRQSQRAPEYFHNSMSKELGLNYLQVLKFTRALEKVV
;
A
#
# COMPACT_ATOMS: atom_id res chain seq x y z
N MET A 1 62.38 12.38 -3.50
CA MET A 1 62.13 11.83 -2.16
C MET A 1 61.94 12.97 -1.17
N GLY A 2 60.92 12.88 -0.31
CA GLY A 2 60.72 13.64 0.95
C GLY A 2 60.49 15.15 0.83
N SER A 3 59.26 15.69 0.96
CA SER A 3 58.43 15.88 2.18
C SER A 3 58.65 17.25 2.85
N SER A 4 57.61 18.08 2.89
CA SER A 4 57.47 19.22 3.81
C SER A 4 56.01 19.21 4.34
N THR A 5 55.82 18.71 5.56
CA THR A 5 55.73 19.45 6.85
C THR A 5 54.43 20.22 7.04
N SER A 6 53.51 19.59 7.78
CA SER A 6 52.56 20.19 8.72
C SER A 6 53.26 21.05 9.76
N VAL A 7 52.65 22.13 10.26
CA VAL A 7 52.61 22.48 11.71
C VAL A 7 51.45 23.45 12.01
N SER A 8 50.86 23.16 13.17
CA SER A 8 49.82 23.73 14.04
C SER A 8 49.45 25.23 14.06
N ARG A 9 48.23 25.44 14.59
CA ARG A 9 47.51 26.71 14.83
C ARG A 9 47.61 27.21 16.28
N LYS A 10 47.34 28.53 16.39
CA LYS A 10 46.85 29.40 17.50
C LYS A 10 47.94 30.19 18.25
N PRO A 11 47.65 31.39 18.84
CA PRO A 11 46.34 31.96 19.23
C PRO A 11 46.08 33.48 18.93
N ASN A 12 44.87 33.92 19.33
CA ASN A 12 44.23 35.27 19.38
C ASN A 12 45.11 36.53 19.51
N TYR A 13 44.66 37.66 18.94
CA TYR A 13 44.44 38.92 19.67
C TYR A 13 43.52 39.90 18.90
N SER A 14 42.67 40.57 19.67
CA SER A 14 41.66 41.58 19.35
C SER A 14 42.25 42.86 18.73
N LYS A 15 41.47 43.59 17.93
CA LYS A 15 41.58 45.05 17.77
C LYS A 15 40.24 45.66 17.35
N GLU A 16 39.78 46.58 18.20
CA GLU A 16 38.71 47.55 17.98
C GLU A 16 39.01 48.44 16.76
N LYS A 17 37.96 48.87 16.05
CA LYS A 17 37.93 50.17 15.36
C LYS A 17 36.50 50.69 15.17
N LEU A 18 36.27 51.81 15.87
CA LEU A 18 35.67 53.06 15.40
C LEU A 18 34.20 53.06 14.91
N VAL A 19 33.37 53.66 15.76
CA VAL A 19 32.02 54.16 15.51
C VAL A 19 32.12 55.44 14.67
N GLU A 20 31.52 55.43 13.49
CA GLU A 20 31.10 56.65 12.78
C GLU A 20 29.62 56.53 12.43
N ASN A 21 28.84 57.49 12.93
CA ASN A 21 27.40 57.62 12.75
C ASN A 21 27.07 58.01 11.31
N GLY A 22 26.58 57.05 10.53
CA GLY A 22 25.83 57.26 9.29
C GLY A 22 24.43 56.68 9.45
N LYS A 23 23.40 57.51 9.32
CA LYS A 23 21.98 57.14 9.44
C LYS A 23 21.64 55.96 8.53
N GLU A 24 21.42 54.78 9.11
CA GLU A 24 20.65 53.72 8.47
C GLU A 24 19.17 54.15 8.47
N GLU A 25 18.68 54.58 7.31
CA GLU A 25 17.27 54.39 6.97
C GLU A 25 17.02 52.88 6.96
N LYS A 26 16.57 52.35 8.10
CA LYS A 26 15.99 51.02 8.16
C LYS A 26 14.77 51.02 7.26
N SER A 27 14.90 50.44 6.07
CA SER A 27 13.73 49.98 5.33
C SER A 27 13.01 49.00 6.24
N GLU A 28 11.85 49.39 6.77
CA GLU A 28 10.93 48.49 7.45
C GLU A 28 10.65 47.32 6.49
N LYS A 29 11.25 46.16 6.79
CA LYS A 29 10.75 44.90 6.23
C LYS A 29 9.33 44.79 6.78
N LYS A 30 8.32 45.06 5.94
CA LYS A 30 6.94 44.67 6.24
C LYS A 30 7.01 43.18 6.60
N ASN A 31 6.76 42.86 7.87
CA ASN A 31 6.60 41.48 8.28
C ASN A 31 5.40 40.96 7.47
N GLY A 32 5.60 39.86 6.74
CA GLY A 32 4.52 39.23 5.99
C GLY A 32 3.41 38.73 6.92
N PRO A 33 2.30 38.21 6.37
CA PRO A 33 1.24 37.62 7.18
C PRO A 33 1.81 36.56 8.14
N THR A 34 1.35 36.62 9.39
CA THR A 34 1.78 35.78 10.52
C THR A 34 0.61 35.06 11.19
N THR A 35 -0.62 35.55 11.04
CA THR A 35 -1.84 34.88 11.54
C THR A 35 -2.66 34.30 10.40
N ILE A 36 -3.55 33.35 10.73
CA ILE A 36 -4.43 32.73 9.73
C ILE A 36 -5.37 33.76 9.10
N GLU A 37 -5.87 34.72 9.87
CA GLU A 37 -6.74 35.80 9.40
C GLU A 37 -6.02 36.71 8.40
N GLU A 38 -4.74 37.04 8.66
CA GLU A 38 -3.92 37.83 7.73
C GLU A 38 -3.68 37.06 6.43
N HIS A 39 -3.42 35.76 6.50
CA HIS A 39 -3.27 34.93 5.31
C HIS A 39 -4.58 34.84 4.51
N ILE A 40 -5.72 34.67 5.19
CA ILE A 40 -7.06 34.63 4.59
C ILE A 40 -7.33 35.93 3.84
N GLU A 41 -7.12 37.07 4.48
CA GLU A 41 -7.35 38.38 3.88
C GLU A 41 -6.48 38.61 2.65
N VAL A 42 -5.20 38.18 2.70
CA VAL A 42 -4.29 38.26 1.55
C VAL A 42 -4.78 37.41 0.38
N VAL A 43 -5.22 36.18 0.64
CA VAL A 43 -5.72 35.27 -0.42
C VAL A 43 -7.04 35.78 -0.97
N LYS A 44 -7.97 36.21 -0.13
CA LYS A 44 -9.29 36.75 -0.53
C LYS A 44 -9.13 37.92 -1.50
N ASN A 45 -8.39 38.95 -1.11
CA ASN A 45 -8.13 40.13 -1.94
C ASN A 45 -7.45 39.77 -3.26
N ALA A 46 -6.52 38.81 -3.24
CA ALA A 46 -5.83 38.37 -4.45
C ALA A 46 -6.73 37.62 -5.42
N VAL A 47 -7.60 36.74 -4.92
CA VAL A 47 -8.57 36.01 -5.75
C VAL A 47 -9.60 36.96 -6.34
N GLU A 48 -10.14 37.89 -5.55
CA GLU A 48 -11.09 38.90 -6.03
C GLU A 48 -10.49 39.77 -7.14
N PHE A 49 -9.23 40.21 -6.99
CA PHE A 49 -8.52 40.94 -8.05
C PHE A 49 -8.39 40.10 -9.33
N LEU A 50 -7.97 38.84 -9.20
CA LEU A 50 -7.77 37.95 -10.36
C LEU A 50 -9.09 37.63 -11.08
N LYS A 51 -10.22 37.51 -10.37
CA LYS A 51 -11.55 37.35 -10.99
C LYS A 51 -11.92 38.52 -11.92
N GLY A 52 -11.40 39.72 -11.68
CA GLY A 52 -11.60 40.89 -12.53
C GLY A 52 -10.62 41.01 -13.72
N CYS A 53 -9.68 40.08 -13.87
CA CYS A 53 -8.64 40.14 -14.90
C CYS A 53 -8.96 39.24 -16.10
N THR A 54 -8.50 39.65 -17.28
CA THR A 54 -8.53 38.83 -18.51
C THR A 54 -7.13 38.57 -19.09
N ASP A 55 -6.13 39.37 -18.74
CA ASP A 55 -4.72 39.17 -19.09
C ASP A 55 -3.90 38.90 -17.82
N PHE A 56 -3.61 37.63 -17.60
CA PHE A 56 -2.90 37.15 -16.41
C PHE A 56 -1.39 37.19 -16.59
N LYS A 57 -0.87 37.52 -17.78
CA LYS A 57 0.58 37.57 -18.09
C LYS A 57 1.22 38.89 -17.64
N THR A 58 0.51 39.74 -16.91
CA THR A 58 1.00 41.06 -16.47
C THR A 58 1.86 40.99 -15.21
N LYS A 59 2.71 42.00 -15.00
CA LYS A 59 3.46 42.21 -13.75
C LYS A 59 2.54 42.47 -12.55
N GLU A 60 1.34 42.98 -12.77
CA GLU A 60 0.37 43.22 -11.70
C GLU A 60 -0.23 41.91 -11.20
N CYS A 61 -0.70 41.04 -12.11
CA CYS A 61 -1.17 39.71 -11.76
C CYS A 61 -0.10 38.88 -11.04
N TYR A 62 1.19 39.06 -11.38
CA TYR A 62 2.28 38.42 -10.66
C TYR A 62 2.28 38.69 -9.15
N LYS A 63 1.96 39.92 -8.72
CA LYS A 63 1.96 40.29 -7.29
C LYS A 63 0.91 39.48 -6.53
N TYR A 64 -0.29 39.36 -7.09
CA TYR A 64 -1.40 38.64 -6.48
C TYR A 64 -1.19 37.12 -6.53
N LEU A 65 -0.71 36.57 -7.66
CA LEU A 65 -0.33 35.16 -7.75
C LEU A 65 0.80 34.79 -6.78
N LEU A 66 1.78 35.68 -6.60
CA LEU A 66 2.86 35.51 -5.63
C LEU A 66 2.34 35.58 -4.18
N ALA A 67 1.37 36.46 -3.91
CA ALA A 67 0.71 36.56 -2.61
C ALA A 67 -0.03 35.25 -2.26
N ILE A 68 -0.85 34.73 -3.19
CA ILE A 68 -1.53 33.43 -3.04
C ILE A 68 -0.51 32.32 -2.81
N LYS A 69 0.52 32.22 -3.66
CA LYS A 69 1.60 31.24 -3.49
C LYS A 69 2.23 31.34 -2.09
N SER A 70 2.52 32.54 -1.61
CA SER A 70 3.21 32.75 -0.34
C SER A 70 2.35 32.36 0.87
N SER A 71 1.03 32.53 0.77
CA SER A 71 0.07 32.11 1.80
C SER A 71 -0.34 30.64 1.70
N SER A 72 -0.26 30.02 0.51
CA SER A 72 -0.79 28.66 0.26
C SER A 72 -0.14 27.53 1.06
N ASN A 73 1.06 27.75 1.64
CA ASN A 73 1.71 26.75 2.51
C ASN A 73 1.50 26.99 4.00
N LEU A 74 0.80 28.08 4.37
CA LEU A 74 0.58 28.54 5.75
C LEU A 74 1.89 28.64 6.55
N PRO A 75 2.81 29.53 6.16
CA PRO A 75 4.16 29.57 6.72
C PRO A 75 4.16 29.96 8.20
N GLY A 76 4.65 29.06 9.05
CA GLY A 76 4.73 29.31 10.50
C GLY A 76 3.44 28.97 11.26
N LEU A 77 2.42 28.54 10.56
CA LEU A 77 1.14 28.06 11.09
C LEU A 77 1.07 26.54 11.02
N ASP A 78 0.17 25.97 11.82
CA ASP A 78 -0.09 24.54 11.82
C ASP A 78 -1.23 24.22 10.86
N LYS A 79 -0.99 23.34 9.90
CA LYS A 79 -1.98 23.05 8.86
C LYS A 79 -3.20 22.29 9.40
N GLU A 80 -3.04 21.50 10.45
CA GLU A 80 -4.17 20.75 11.02
C GLU A 80 -5.11 21.69 11.77
N THR A 81 -4.58 22.69 12.48
CA THR A 81 -5.41 23.66 13.20
C THR A 81 -5.89 24.83 12.35
N ASP A 82 -5.01 25.37 11.50
CA ASP A 82 -5.27 26.62 10.76
C ASP A 82 -5.72 26.37 9.31
N GLY A 83 -5.50 25.17 8.78
CA GLY A 83 -5.82 24.82 7.40
C GLY A 83 -7.31 24.87 7.07
N GLY A 84 -8.18 24.50 8.02
CA GLY A 84 -9.62 24.46 7.81
C GLY A 84 -10.21 25.82 7.41
N ALA A 85 -9.80 26.90 8.07
CA ALA A 85 -10.29 28.24 7.76
C ALA A 85 -9.84 28.73 6.37
N MET A 86 -8.61 28.39 5.96
CA MET A 86 -8.14 28.68 4.60
C MET A 86 -8.84 27.80 3.56
N GLU A 87 -9.14 26.53 3.87
CA GLU A 87 -9.93 25.65 3.00
C GLU A 87 -11.32 26.24 2.77
N ASP A 88 -12.02 26.65 3.83
CA ASP A 88 -13.35 27.24 3.70
C ASP A 88 -13.32 28.53 2.86
N LEU A 89 -12.29 29.37 3.03
CA LEU A 89 -12.09 30.55 2.20
C LEU A 89 -11.96 30.20 0.71
N ILE A 90 -11.04 29.30 0.33
CA ILE A 90 -10.76 29.03 -1.09
C ILE A 90 -11.98 28.43 -1.80
N ILE A 91 -12.88 27.77 -1.06
CA ILE A 91 -14.18 27.32 -1.55
C ILE A 91 -15.16 28.50 -1.66
N GLU A 92 -15.27 29.35 -0.63
CA GLU A 92 -16.11 30.57 -0.64
C GLU A 92 -15.79 31.48 -1.83
N VAL A 93 -14.50 31.70 -2.11
CA VAL A 93 -14.07 32.57 -3.21
C VAL A 93 -14.03 31.84 -4.55
N GLU A 94 -14.52 30.61 -4.64
CA GLU A 94 -14.58 29.78 -5.86
C GLU A 94 -13.23 29.73 -6.58
N TYR A 95 -12.14 29.53 -5.83
CA TYR A 95 -10.77 29.56 -6.38
C TYR A 95 -10.58 28.57 -7.55
N ALA A 96 -11.30 27.43 -7.50
CA ALA A 96 -11.38 26.43 -8.57
C ALA A 96 -11.77 27.02 -9.94
N GLU A 97 -12.68 28.00 -9.97
CA GLU A 97 -13.21 28.57 -11.22
C GLU A 97 -12.22 29.46 -11.97
N LEU A 98 -11.17 29.95 -11.29
CA LEU A 98 -10.10 30.69 -11.94
C LEU A 98 -9.18 29.79 -12.79
N PHE A 99 -9.22 28.46 -12.58
CA PHE A 99 -8.28 27.55 -13.22
C PHE A 99 -8.32 27.61 -14.75
N PRO A 100 -9.47 27.49 -15.43
CA PRO A 100 -9.49 27.42 -16.90
C PRO A 100 -8.99 28.70 -17.57
N SER A 101 -9.39 29.87 -17.06
CA SER A 101 -9.01 31.17 -17.64
C SER A 101 -7.53 31.49 -17.44
N LEU A 102 -6.98 31.20 -16.25
CA LEU A 102 -5.54 31.31 -15.99
C LEU A 102 -4.76 30.36 -16.88
N TRP A 103 -5.22 29.11 -17.01
CA TRP A 103 -4.55 28.09 -17.81
C TRP A 103 -4.49 28.50 -19.29
N GLU A 104 -5.64 28.84 -19.87
CA GLU A 104 -5.75 29.26 -21.28
C GLU A 104 -4.87 30.48 -21.58
N ASP A 105 -4.92 31.50 -20.71
CA ASP A 105 -4.16 32.72 -20.94
C ASP A 105 -2.64 32.50 -20.86
N PHE A 106 -2.15 31.69 -19.92
CA PHE A 106 -0.71 31.38 -19.85
C PHE A 106 -0.21 30.57 -21.05
N HIS A 107 -1.04 29.66 -21.58
CA HIS A 107 -0.69 28.83 -22.73
C HIS A 107 -0.99 29.51 -24.08
N SER A 108 -1.51 30.74 -24.09
CA SER A 108 -1.68 31.56 -25.30
C SER A 108 -0.36 32.07 -25.90
N VAL A 109 0.77 31.85 -25.21
CA VAL A 109 2.11 32.29 -25.64
C VAL A 109 3.10 31.13 -25.65
N ASP A 110 4.17 31.25 -26.44
CA ASP A 110 5.26 30.27 -26.47
C ASP A 110 6.09 30.32 -25.17
N LEU A 111 5.71 29.49 -24.20
CA LEU A 111 6.34 29.39 -22.89
C LEU A 111 7.80 28.91 -22.94
N SER A 112 8.25 28.29 -24.04
CA SER A 112 9.65 27.86 -24.19
C SER A 112 10.62 29.05 -24.18
N GLN A 113 10.16 30.22 -24.64
CA GLN A 113 10.89 31.50 -24.60
C GLN A 113 10.92 32.13 -23.20
N GLY A 114 10.17 31.57 -22.25
CA GLY A 114 10.07 32.07 -20.87
C GLY A 114 11.18 31.56 -19.93
N HIS A 115 11.99 30.60 -20.37
CA HIS A 115 13.08 30.06 -19.56
C HIS A 115 14.33 30.97 -19.53
N GLY A 116 15.16 30.84 -18.48
CA GLY A 116 16.43 31.57 -18.37
C GLY A 116 16.36 32.87 -17.56
N LYS A 117 17.28 33.81 -17.78
CA LYS A 117 17.22 35.18 -17.23
C LYS A 117 16.70 36.12 -18.32
N SER A 118 15.73 36.98 -18.00
CA SER A 118 15.28 38.03 -18.93
C SER A 118 16.48 38.86 -19.39
N LYS A 119 16.84 38.73 -20.68
CA LYS A 119 17.83 39.59 -21.34
C LYS A 119 17.10 40.62 -22.20
N ALA A 120 16.37 41.54 -21.57
CA ALA A 120 16.00 42.75 -22.28
C ALA A 120 17.07 43.81 -22.09
N LYS A 121 17.42 44.49 -23.19
CA LYS A 121 18.39 45.60 -23.17
C LYS A 121 17.89 46.82 -22.38
N ASP A 122 16.59 46.91 -22.11
CA ASP A 122 15.92 48.10 -21.55
C ASP A 122 15.14 47.84 -20.24
N GLY A 123 15.33 46.69 -19.58
CA GLY A 123 14.69 46.40 -18.28
C GLY A 123 13.23 45.91 -18.32
N GLU A 124 12.59 45.85 -19.49
CA GLU A 124 11.29 45.21 -19.65
C GLU A 124 11.38 43.68 -19.70
N VAL A 125 10.40 42.98 -19.12
CA VAL A 125 10.36 41.52 -19.14
C VAL A 125 9.50 41.10 -20.33
N SER A 126 9.99 40.19 -21.18
CA SER A 126 9.19 39.70 -22.31
C SER A 126 7.91 39.02 -21.83
N ILE A 127 6.83 39.09 -22.63
CA ILE A 127 5.54 38.49 -22.27
C ILE A 127 5.70 36.99 -21.92
N PRO A 128 6.41 36.15 -22.69
CA PRO A 128 6.62 34.74 -22.31
C PRO A 128 7.35 34.56 -20.97
N HIS A 129 8.30 35.44 -20.64
CA HIS A 129 9.05 35.36 -19.39
C HIS A 129 8.19 35.76 -18.19
N GLN A 130 7.31 36.76 -18.37
CA GLN A 130 6.34 37.15 -17.36
C GLN A 130 5.26 36.07 -17.18
N ALA A 131 4.71 35.55 -18.29
CA ALA A 131 3.76 34.43 -18.30
C ALA A 131 4.32 33.22 -17.55
N MET A 132 5.56 32.82 -17.84
CA MET A 132 6.25 31.73 -17.15
C MET A 132 6.43 31.98 -15.65
N SER A 133 6.72 33.22 -15.24
CA SER A 133 6.87 33.59 -13.83
C SER A 133 5.53 33.50 -13.08
N ASN A 134 4.45 33.94 -13.73
CA ASN A 134 3.09 33.89 -13.21
C ASN A 134 2.58 32.45 -13.14
N LEU A 135 2.80 31.65 -14.19
CA LEU A 135 2.48 30.22 -14.26
C LEU A 135 3.17 29.44 -13.14
N LYS A 136 4.43 29.74 -12.82
CA LYS A 136 5.13 29.10 -11.68
C LYS A 136 4.49 29.43 -10.34
N CYS A 137 4.00 30.66 -10.16
CA CYS A 137 3.32 31.03 -8.92
C CYS A 137 1.96 30.35 -8.80
N PHE A 138 1.19 30.38 -9.89
CA PHE A 138 -0.04 29.62 -10.06
C PHE A 138 0.19 28.14 -9.72
N LYS A 139 1.04 27.42 -10.46
CA LYS A 139 1.27 25.97 -10.25
C LYS A 139 1.73 25.65 -8.83
N ALA A 140 2.57 26.49 -8.22
CA ALA A 140 3.01 26.29 -6.83
C ALA A 140 1.87 26.46 -5.81
N ALA A 141 0.98 27.45 -6.00
CA ALA A 141 -0.19 27.62 -5.14
C ALA A 141 -1.13 26.41 -5.23
N TRP A 142 -1.42 25.93 -6.44
CA TRP A 142 -2.25 24.74 -6.65
C TRP A 142 -1.63 23.47 -6.07
N TRP A 143 -0.33 23.27 -6.27
CA TRP A 143 0.38 22.14 -5.66
C TRP A 143 0.27 22.20 -4.12
N ASN A 144 0.38 23.38 -3.53
CA ASN A 144 0.25 23.55 -2.10
C ASN A 144 -1.17 23.36 -1.58
N PHE A 145 -2.20 23.91 -2.23
CA PHE A 145 -3.59 23.76 -1.76
C PHE A 145 -4.10 22.33 -1.91
N THR A 146 -3.82 21.67 -3.05
CA THR A 146 -4.23 20.27 -3.28
C THR A 146 -3.58 19.27 -2.32
N ASP A 147 -2.47 19.63 -1.67
CA ASP A 147 -1.80 18.78 -0.68
C ASP A 147 -2.66 18.52 0.56
N TRP A 148 -3.45 19.50 0.98
CA TRP A 148 -4.18 19.45 2.26
C TRP A 148 -5.66 19.79 2.16
N SER A 149 -6.15 20.33 1.03
CA SER A 149 -7.57 20.59 0.84
C SER A 149 -8.22 19.52 -0.04
N VAL A 150 -8.98 18.62 0.58
CA VAL A 150 -9.77 17.61 -0.13
C VAL A 150 -10.95 18.28 -0.84
N LYS A 151 -11.56 19.31 -0.23
CA LYS A 151 -12.68 20.05 -0.85
C LYS A 151 -12.26 20.71 -2.16
N LEU A 152 -11.07 21.29 -2.23
CA LEU A 152 -10.55 21.87 -3.48
C LEU A 152 -10.32 20.79 -4.54
N VAL A 153 -9.81 19.62 -4.15
CA VAL A 153 -9.64 18.49 -5.09
C VAL A 153 -10.99 18.05 -5.66
N ASP A 154 -12.05 18.01 -4.85
CA ASP A 154 -13.41 17.69 -5.29
C ASP A 154 -13.97 18.75 -6.26
N GLU A 155 -13.72 20.04 -6.03
CA GLU A 155 -14.10 21.09 -6.98
C GLU A 155 -13.31 20.99 -8.28
N LEU A 156 -12.00 20.71 -8.21
CA LEU A 156 -11.17 20.50 -9.40
C LEU A 156 -11.61 19.28 -10.20
N ALA A 157 -12.14 18.24 -9.56
CA ALA A 157 -12.70 17.07 -10.21
C ALA A 157 -13.96 17.35 -11.05
N LYS A 158 -14.51 18.57 -10.98
CA LYS A 158 -15.59 19.05 -11.84
C LYS A 158 -15.08 19.80 -13.07
N THR A 159 -13.77 20.01 -13.18
CA THR A 159 -13.10 20.76 -14.26
C THR A 159 -12.19 19.85 -15.09
N ASP A 160 -11.66 20.36 -16.20
CA ASP A 160 -10.63 19.65 -16.99
C ASP A 160 -9.20 19.80 -16.43
N ALA A 161 -9.03 20.32 -15.21
CA ALA A 161 -7.71 20.62 -14.63
C ALA A 161 -6.76 19.43 -14.64
N LEU A 162 -7.24 18.22 -14.30
CA LEU A 162 -6.42 17.01 -14.30
C LEU A 162 -5.89 16.69 -15.71
N LYS A 163 -6.76 16.75 -16.72
CA LYS A 163 -6.38 16.50 -18.12
C LYS A 163 -5.38 17.54 -18.61
N LEU A 164 -5.59 18.80 -18.24
CA LEU A 164 -4.69 19.90 -18.59
C LEU A 164 -3.31 19.71 -17.94
N TYR A 165 -3.23 19.32 -16.67
CA TYR A 165 -1.95 18.94 -16.03
C TYR A 165 -1.28 17.73 -16.67
N VAL A 166 -2.02 16.75 -17.19
CA VAL A 166 -1.42 15.64 -17.93
C VAL A 166 -0.87 16.11 -19.28
N SER A 167 -1.61 16.93 -20.02
CA SER A 167 -1.17 17.49 -21.32
C SER A 167 0.09 18.35 -21.18
N ASP A 168 0.26 18.96 -20.01
CA ASP A 168 1.44 19.73 -19.62
C ASP A 168 2.73 18.88 -19.68
N LEU A 169 2.64 17.57 -19.38
CA LEU A 169 3.76 16.63 -19.48
C LEU A 169 4.04 16.19 -20.92
N GLU A 170 3.14 16.47 -21.87
CA GLU A 170 3.34 16.21 -23.30
C GLU A 170 4.08 17.36 -24.00
N ASP A 171 4.29 18.49 -23.32
CA ASP A 171 4.97 19.65 -23.86
C ASP A 171 6.39 19.27 -24.38
N PRO A 172 6.70 19.50 -25.67
CA PRO A 172 8.02 19.24 -26.25
C PRO A 172 9.18 19.99 -25.56
N ASP A 173 8.89 21.00 -24.75
CA ASP A 173 9.86 21.70 -23.92
C ASP A 173 10.08 21.08 -22.53
N LEU A 174 9.22 20.16 -22.10
CA LEU A 174 9.31 19.45 -20.82
C LEU A 174 9.76 18.00 -20.94
N THR A 175 10.26 17.60 -22.12
CA THR A 175 10.88 16.28 -22.35
C THR A 175 11.96 15.95 -21.32
N LEU A 176 12.22 14.64 -21.13
CA LEU A 176 13.19 14.15 -20.16
C LEU A 176 14.59 14.79 -20.30
N GLU A 177 15.05 14.96 -21.53
CA GLU A 177 16.35 15.55 -21.86
C GLU A 177 16.39 17.02 -21.43
N LYS A 178 15.45 17.83 -21.91
CA LYS A 178 15.40 19.27 -21.60
C LYS A 178 15.12 19.57 -20.13
N MET A 179 14.32 18.74 -19.47
CA MET A 179 14.03 18.84 -18.04
C MET A 179 15.31 18.64 -17.20
N GLN A 180 16.17 17.69 -17.59
CA GLN A 180 17.43 17.43 -16.87
C GLN A 180 18.41 18.60 -16.93
N GLU A 181 18.39 19.35 -18.03
CA GLU A 181 19.29 20.48 -18.28
C GLU A 181 18.87 21.81 -17.62
N SER A 182 17.61 21.91 -17.14
CA SER A 182 17.04 23.17 -16.65
C SER A 182 16.30 23.01 -15.33
N ASP A 183 16.79 23.69 -14.29
CA ASP A 183 16.10 23.74 -12.98
C ASP A 183 14.70 24.36 -13.08
N SER A 184 14.50 25.28 -14.04
CA SER A 184 13.17 25.84 -14.30
C SER A 184 12.20 24.79 -14.80
N ARG A 185 12.60 23.96 -15.77
CA ARG A 185 11.75 22.90 -16.35
C ARG A 185 11.52 21.79 -15.34
N LYS A 186 12.58 21.40 -14.63
CA LYS A 186 12.52 20.46 -13.50
C LYS A 186 11.53 20.92 -12.43
N HIS A 187 11.49 22.22 -12.11
CA HIS A 187 10.52 22.75 -11.15
C HIS A 187 9.08 22.63 -11.65
N LEU A 188 8.83 22.91 -12.94
CA LEU A 188 7.49 22.76 -13.54
C LEU A 188 7.03 21.30 -13.52
N VAL A 189 7.85 20.37 -14.02
CA VAL A 189 7.53 18.94 -14.03
C VAL A 189 7.27 18.42 -12.61
N LYS A 190 8.10 18.81 -11.63
CA LYS A 190 7.88 18.45 -10.23
C LYS A 190 6.57 18.99 -9.66
N GLY A 191 6.21 20.22 -10.01
CA GLY A 191 4.96 20.86 -9.58
C GLY A 191 3.75 20.16 -10.18
N THR A 192 3.76 19.93 -11.49
CA THR A 192 2.71 19.22 -12.23
C THR A 192 2.49 17.82 -11.70
N LEU A 193 3.57 17.00 -11.58
CA LEU A 193 3.47 15.67 -10.97
C LEU A 193 3.05 15.73 -9.49
N GLY A 194 3.44 16.77 -8.76
CA GLY A 194 3.02 16.98 -7.38
C GLY A 194 1.53 17.24 -7.26
N THR A 195 0.96 18.10 -8.10
CA THR A 195 -0.47 18.38 -8.15
C THR A 195 -1.25 17.15 -8.60
N ILE A 196 -0.80 16.44 -9.64
CA ILE A 196 -1.45 15.20 -10.09
C ILE A 196 -1.45 14.16 -8.97
N HIS A 197 -0.32 13.94 -8.29
CA HIS A 197 -0.24 13.02 -7.15
C HIS A 197 -1.25 13.37 -6.06
N ASN A 198 -1.33 14.66 -5.69
CA ASN A 198 -2.29 15.13 -4.69
C ASN A 198 -3.75 14.87 -5.10
N MET A 199 -4.09 15.12 -6.37
CA MET A 199 -5.42 14.88 -6.89
C MET A 199 -5.80 13.40 -6.87
N VAL A 200 -4.92 12.51 -7.34
CA VAL A 200 -5.24 11.08 -7.43
C VAL A 200 -5.20 10.39 -6.07
N ARG A 201 -4.38 10.82 -5.11
CA ARG A 201 -4.37 10.21 -3.77
C ARG A 201 -5.67 10.49 -3.00
N HIS A 202 -6.29 11.65 -3.23
CA HIS A 202 -7.48 12.09 -2.51
C HIS A 202 -8.81 11.74 -3.19
N SER A 203 -8.83 11.33 -4.47
CA SER A 203 -10.09 11.09 -5.19
C SER A 203 -10.05 9.87 -6.12
N ASP A 204 -10.84 8.85 -5.80
CA ASP A 204 -11.06 7.66 -6.64
C ASP A 204 -11.63 8.01 -8.03
N LYS A 205 -12.49 9.04 -8.08
CA LYS A 205 -13.06 9.53 -9.34
C LYS A 205 -11.94 10.02 -10.27
N LEU A 206 -11.01 10.81 -9.72
CA LEU A 206 -9.88 11.35 -10.48
C LEU A 206 -8.89 10.26 -10.92
N ARG A 207 -8.71 9.19 -10.14
CA ARG A 207 -7.92 8.01 -10.56
C ARG A 207 -8.47 7.39 -11.85
N LYS A 208 -9.80 7.25 -11.95
CA LYS A 208 -10.47 6.76 -13.17
C LYS A 208 -10.31 7.75 -14.31
N GLU A 209 -10.51 9.05 -14.05
CA GLU A 209 -10.43 10.08 -15.09
C GLU A 209 -9.03 10.17 -15.73
N ILE A 210 -7.94 10.21 -14.94
CA ILE A 210 -6.57 10.23 -15.50
C ILE A 210 -6.27 8.96 -16.29
N ARG A 211 -6.80 7.80 -15.88
CA ARG A 211 -6.61 6.54 -16.59
C ARG A 211 -7.25 6.55 -17.98
N MET A 212 -8.36 7.27 -18.14
CA MET A 212 -9.04 7.47 -19.42
C MET A 212 -8.36 8.50 -20.33
N VAL A 213 -7.41 9.29 -19.82
CA VAL A 213 -6.60 10.18 -20.67
C VAL A 213 -5.67 9.34 -21.53
N VAL A 214 -5.72 9.57 -22.85
CA VAL A 214 -4.92 8.84 -23.84
C VAL A 214 -3.44 8.95 -23.48
N ASN A 215 -2.72 7.82 -23.51
CA ASN A 215 -1.29 7.71 -23.23
C ASN A 215 -0.82 8.16 -21.84
N SER A 216 -1.71 8.48 -20.89
CA SER A 216 -1.32 9.01 -19.57
C SER A 216 -0.40 8.05 -18.80
N ALA A 217 -0.73 6.76 -18.77
CA ALA A 217 0.07 5.74 -18.10
C ALA A 217 1.46 5.59 -18.74
N ASP A 218 1.54 5.57 -20.08
CA ASP A 218 2.82 5.41 -20.81
C ASP A 218 3.70 6.65 -20.71
N LEU A 219 3.09 7.84 -20.69
CA LEU A 219 3.76 9.10 -20.41
C LEU A 219 4.36 9.07 -19.00
N LEU A 220 3.58 8.70 -17.98
CA LEU A 220 4.06 8.59 -16.61
C LEU A 220 5.16 7.52 -16.45
N ARG A 221 5.06 6.38 -17.14
CA ARG A 221 6.11 5.35 -17.21
C ARG A 221 7.40 5.90 -17.83
N THR A 222 7.27 6.72 -18.88
CA THR A 222 8.41 7.42 -19.49
C THR A 222 9.09 8.31 -18.45
N TYR A 223 8.34 9.14 -17.72
CA TYR A 223 8.91 9.98 -16.66
C TYR A 223 9.47 9.17 -15.48
N ALA A 224 8.88 8.02 -15.15
CA ALA A 224 9.39 7.10 -14.12
C ALA A 224 10.77 6.52 -14.46
N SER A 225 11.16 6.49 -15.75
CA SER A 225 12.48 6.02 -16.18
C SER A 225 13.61 7.05 -16.01
N CYS A 226 13.31 8.31 -15.65
CA CYS A 226 14.33 9.36 -15.61
C CYS A 226 15.32 9.20 -14.45
N LYS A 227 16.52 9.79 -14.52
CA LYS A 227 17.53 9.67 -13.44
C LYS A 227 17.23 10.50 -12.18
N ILE A 228 16.20 11.34 -12.20
CA ILE A 228 15.87 12.25 -11.10
C ILE A 228 14.91 11.54 -10.15
N LEU A 229 15.45 10.99 -9.05
CA LEU A 229 14.70 10.18 -8.07
C LEU A 229 13.37 10.80 -7.62
N ILE A 230 13.30 12.12 -7.38
CA ILE A 230 12.06 12.77 -6.95
C ILE A 230 10.97 12.78 -8.03
N VAL A 231 11.36 12.84 -9.31
CA VAL A 231 10.43 12.74 -10.44
C VAL A 231 9.99 11.29 -10.59
N GLN A 232 10.93 10.34 -10.51
CA GLN A 232 10.62 8.90 -10.55
C GLN A 232 9.60 8.52 -9.48
N VAL A 233 9.86 8.91 -8.22
CA VAL A 233 8.98 8.61 -7.10
C VAL A 233 7.59 9.19 -7.30
N LYS A 234 7.46 10.44 -7.73
CA LYS A 234 6.13 11.01 -8.00
C LYS A 234 5.38 10.22 -9.08
N CYS A 235 6.06 9.81 -10.15
CA CYS A 235 5.44 8.98 -11.19
C CYS A 235 5.04 7.60 -10.66
N VAL A 236 5.91 6.92 -9.89
CA VAL A 236 5.60 5.62 -9.29
C VAL A 236 4.40 5.72 -8.36
N LEU A 237 4.32 6.78 -7.55
CA LEU A 237 3.16 7.03 -6.69
C LEU A 237 1.89 7.26 -7.49
N ILE A 238 1.90 8.11 -8.52
CA ILE A 238 0.72 8.32 -9.38
C ILE A 238 0.31 7.01 -10.05
N LEU A 239 1.26 6.29 -10.66
CA LEU A 239 1.00 5.01 -11.32
C LEU A 239 0.41 3.98 -10.35
N SER A 240 0.85 3.95 -9.10
CA SER A 240 0.31 3.03 -8.09
C SER A 240 -1.16 3.26 -7.76
N TYR A 241 -1.72 4.43 -8.08
CA TYR A 241 -3.15 4.72 -7.90
C TYR A 241 -4.00 4.48 -9.16
N ILE A 242 -3.40 4.34 -10.34
CA ILE A 242 -4.14 4.40 -11.62
C ILE A 242 -3.98 3.15 -12.48
N LEU A 243 -2.98 2.32 -12.21
CA LEU A 243 -2.77 1.08 -12.96
C LEU A 243 -3.75 0.01 -12.51
N TYR A 244 -4.18 -0.81 -13.46
CA TYR A 244 -5.00 -1.98 -13.18
C TYR A 244 -4.16 -3.10 -12.56
N GLU A 245 -4.85 -4.06 -11.94
CA GLU A 245 -4.24 -5.20 -11.27
C GLU A 245 -3.21 -5.95 -12.12
N ASP A 246 -3.52 -6.22 -13.38
CA ASP A 246 -2.68 -6.95 -14.33
C ASP A 246 -1.42 -6.16 -14.76
N GLU A 247 -1.47 -4.83 -14.62
CA GLU A 247 -0.36 -3.93 -14.91
C GLU A 247 0.58 -3.73 -13.71
N TYR A 248 0.18 -4.07 -12.47
CA TYR A 248 1.02 -3.85 -11.29
C TYR A 248 2.37 -4.57 -11.37
N ASN A 249 2.41 -5.75 -11.98
CA ASN A 249 3.66 -6.50 -12.17
C ASN A 249 4.65 -5.75 -13.10
N SER A 250 4.15 -4.90 -13.99
CA SER A 250 4.97 -4.00 -14.81
C SER A 250 5.45 -2.76 -14.05
N LEU A 251 4.72 -2.36 -12.99
CA LEU A 251 5.12 -1.30 -12.06
C LEU A 251 5.96 -1.86 -10.92
N GLU A 252 6.97 -2.65 -11.26
CA GLU A 252 7.95 -3.07 -10.28
C GLU A 252 8.76 -1.83 -9.87
N ALA A 253 8.41 -1.22 -8.73
CA ALA A 253 9.12 -0.04 -8.25
C ALA A 253 10.59 -0.41 -8.08
N ASN A 254 11.49 0.30 -8.77
CA ASN A 254 12.91 -0.02 -8.68
C ASN A 254 13.41 0.21 -7.24
N ASP A 255 14.42 -0.54 -6.83
CA ASP A 255 14.95 -0.51 -5.46
C ASP A 255 15.41 0.91 -5.07
N SER A 256 15.97 1.67 -6.02
CA SER A 256 16.39 3.06 -5.80
C SER A 256 15.23 4.00 -5.47
N SER A 257 14.06 3.82 -6.10
CA SER A 257 12.88 4.65 -5.86
C SER A 257 12.26 4.32 -4.50
N VAL A 258 12.17 3.04 -4.15
CA VAL A 258 11.69 2.59 -2.83
C VAL A 258 12.64 3.04 -1.73
N GLY A 259 13.95 2.84 -1.91
CA GLY A 259 14.97 3.33 -0.98
C GLY A 259 14.94 4.85 -0.80
N PHE A 260 14.69 5.61 -1.87
CA PHE A 260 14.53 7.05 -1.78
C PHE A 260 13.27 7.46 -1.01
N LEU A 261 12.12 6.81 -1.25
CA LEU A 261 10.88 7.00 -0.48
C LEU A 261 11.09 6.72 1.02
N VAL A 262 11.69 5.57 1.36
CA VAL A 262 12.00 5.21 2.74
C VAL A 262 13.00 6.17 3.38
N GLY A 263 13.97 6.66 2.60
CA GLY A 263 14.91 7.69 3.03
C GLY A 263 14.23 9.02 3.37
N MET A 264 13.30 9.48 2.52
CA MET A 264 12.48 10.66 2.80
C MET A 264 11.60 10.46 4.03
N LEU A 265 11.03 9.27 4.22
CA LEU A 265 10.23 8.95 5.40
C LEU A 265 11.09 9.05 6.66
N ARG A 266 12.26 8.40 6.65
CA ARG A 266 13.24 8.44 7.74
C ARG A 266 13.67 9.87 8.07
N GLU A 267 13.84 10.74 7.09
CA GLU A 267 14.11 12.17 7.33
C GLU A 267 12.90 12.85 7.99
N SER A 268 11.71 12.67 7.42
CA SER A 268 10.48 13.37 7.82
C SER A 268 10.09 13.09 9.28
N VAL A 269 10.14 11.84 9.74
CA VAL A 269 9.76 11.44 11.12
C VAL A 269 10.69 11.99 12.20
N ASN A 270 11.81 12.64 11.82
CA ASN A 270 12.73 13.31 12.74
C ASN A 270 12.53 14.83 12.81
N LEU A 271 11.62 15.39 12.01
CA LEU A 271 11.34 16.82 11.96
C LEU A 271 10.14 17.17 12.84
N LYS A 272 10.14 18.36 13.45
CA LYS A 272 9.10 18.79 14.41
C LYS A 272 7.66 18.71 13.85
N ASN A 273 7.49 18.97 12.56
CA ASN A 273 6.19 18.95 11.86
C ASN A 273 6.03 17.73 10.93
N HIS A 274 6.86 16.71 11.11
CA HIS A 274 6.94 15.49 10.31
C HIS A 274 6.97 15.71 8.78
N LYS A 275 7.51 16.85 8.31
CA LYS A 275 7.49 17.23 6.88
C LYS A 275 8.84 17.72 6.39
N SER A 276 9.36 17.08 5.34
CA SER A 276 10.64 17.49 4.73
C SER A 276 10.45 18.76 3.90
N LYS A 277 11.15 19.83 4.29
CA LYS A 277 11.22 21.08 3.49
C LYS A 277 11.95 20.87 2.16
N ARG A 278 12.85 19.90 2.07
CA ARG A 278 13.65 19.65 0.87
C ARG A 278 12.82 19.07 -0.27
N TYR A 279 11.93 18.13 0.06
CA TYR A 279 11.17 17.38 -0.93
C TYR A 279 9.68 17.72 -0.97
N GLY A 280 9.16 18.37 0.08
CA GLY A 280 7.78 18.81 0.18
C GLY A 280 6.80 17.76 0.70
N PHE A 281 7.30 16.59 1.11
CA PHE A 281 6.50 15.45 1.57
C PHE A 281 6.38 15.39 3.09
N SER A 282 5.18 15.12 3.61
CA SER A 282 4.99 14.70 5.01
C SER A 282 5.22 13.20 5.18
N SER A 283 5.52 12.78 6.41
CA SER A 283 5.51 11.38 6.86
C SER A 283 4.22 10.66 6.46
N ALA A 284 3.06 11.31 6.69
CA ALA A 284 1.76 10.79 6.33
C ALA A 284 1.63 10.55 4.81
N GLU A 285 1.99 11.54 3.98
CA GLU A 285 1.96 11.40 2.52
C GLU A 285 2.89 10.28 2.03
N LEU A 286 4.08 10.17 2.62
CA LEU A 286 5.04 9.11 2.29
C LEU A 286 4.51 7.73 2.70
N MET A 287 3.85 7.63 3.85
CA MET A 287 3.23 6.38 4.29
C MET A 287 2.03 5.98 3.44
N GLN A 288 1.15 6.92 3.05
CA GLN A 288 0.09 6.65 2.08
C GLN A 288 0.66 6.04 0.79
N GLY A 289 1.71 6.68 0.26
CA GLY A 289 2.40 6.19 -0.93
C GLY A 289 3.01 4.80 -0.76
N LEU A 290 3.70 4.56 0.35
CA LEU A 290 4.28 3.25 0.68
C LEU A 290 3.19 2.17 0.83
N ASN A 291 2.07 2.50 1.47
CA ASN A 291 0.93 1.59 1.63
C ASN A 291 0.30 1.24 0.29
N GLN A 292 0.25 2.19 -0.65
CA GLN A 292 -0.28 1.95 -1.99
C GLN A 292 0.64 1.03 -2.80
N ILE A 293 1.96 1.29 -2.83
CA ILE A 293 2.88 0.41 -3.57
C ILE A 293 3.04 -0.98 -2.93
N ALA A 294 2.78 -1.10 -1.63
CA ALA A 294 2.82 -2.35 -0.87
C ALA A 294 1.62 -3.27 -1.13
N VAL A 295 0.66 -2.90 -1.99
CA VAL A 295 -0.37 -3.84 -2.47
C VAL A 295 0.29 -5.01 -3.22
N ASN A 296 1.39 -4.75 -3.94
CA ASN A 296 2.18 -5.76 -4.64
C ASN A 296 3.19 -6.46 -3.71
N ASP A 297 3.16 -7.80 -3.66
CA ASP A 297 4.02 -8.60 -2.77
C ASP A 297 5.53 -8.46 -3.07
N TYR A 298 5.96 -8.22 -4.32
CA TYR A 298 7.36 -7.94 -4.67
C TYR A 298 7.84 -6.61 -4.08
N ASN A 299 6.99 -5.58 -4.10
CA ASN A 299 7.32 -4.28 -3.52
C ASN A 299 7.42 -4.35 -2.00
N LYS A 300 6.64 -5.22 -1.32
CA LYS A 300 6.76 -5.43 0.13
C LYS A 300 8.18 -5.82 0.53
N VAL A 301 8.80 -6.73 -0.22
CA VAL A 301 10.18 -7.19 0.04
C VAL A 301 11.16 -6.02 -0.06
N LYS A 302 11.06 -5.22 -1.12
CA LYS A 302 11.91 -4.03 -1.31
C LYS A 302 11.73 -3.00 -0.20
N ILE A 303 10.49 -2.74 0.22
CA ILE A 303 10.18 -1.80 1.31
C ILE A 303 10.81 -2.29 2.62
N MET A 304 10.69 -3.58 2.90
CA MET A 304 11.28 -4.22 4.07
C MET A 304 12.81 -4.14 4.06
N ASP A 305 13.45 -4.45 2.93
CA ASP A 305 14.91 -4.50 2.78
C ASP A 305 15.56 -3.11 2.74
N ASN A 306 14.84 -2.09 2.27
CA ASN A 306 15.26 -0.68 2.38
C ASN A 306 15.11 -0.10 3.80
N GLY A 307 14.62 -0.90 4.76
CA GLY A 307 14.53 -0.53 6.17
C GLY A 307 13.41 0.47 6.45
N ALA A 308 12.21 0.18 5.97
CA ALA A 308 11.00 0.97 6.26
C ALA A 308 10.44 0.74 7.67
N VAL A 309 10.70 -0.42 8.29
CA VAL A 309 10.16 -0.75 9.63
C VAL A 309 10.62 0.23 10.71
N PRO A 310 11.92 0.62 10.85
CA PRO A 310 12.34 1.56 11.88
C PRO A 310 11.59 2.91 11.88
N PRO A 311 11.43 3.64 10.75
CA PRO A 311 10.63 4.85 10.76
C PRO A 311 9.12 4.59 11.02
N MET A 312 8.55 3.47 10.56
CA MET A 312 7.16 3.09 10.91
C MET A 312 7.00 2.87 12.42
N VAL A 313 7.92 2.16 13.08
CA VAL A 313 7.92 1.97 14.54
C VAL A 313 7.99 3.32 15.26
N LYS A 314 8.81 4.25 14.77
CA LYS A 314 8.88 5.60 15.33
C LYS A 314 7.53 6.33 15.24
N MET A 315 6.82 6.20 14.11
CA MET A 315 5.50 6.81 13.92
C MET A 315 4.42 6.26 14.87
N LEU A 316 4.61 5.07 15.45
CA LEU A 316 3.72 4.54 16.49
C LEU A 316 3.87 5.28 17.84
N GLY A 317 4.89 6.13 18.00
CA GLY A 317 5.16 6.85 19.24
C GLY A 317 4.16 7.98 19.54
N GLU A 318 4.14 8.43 20.80
CA GLU A 318 3.14 9.40 21.30
C GLU A 318 3.11 10.74 20.55
N THR A 319 4.26 11.19 20.01
CA THR A 319 4.41 12.49 19.34
C THR A 319 3.73 12.59 17.98
N PHE A 320 3.21 11.48 17.45
CA PHE A 320 2.56 11.41 16.13
C PHE A 320 1.04 11.47 16.24
N SER A 321 0.39 12.02 15.22
CA SER A 321 -1.08 12.07 15.18
C SER A 321 -1.68 10.66 15.08
N VAL A 322 -2.95 10.51 15.44
CA VAL A 322 -3.69 9.24 15.28
C VAL A 322 -3.67 8.79 13.82
N TYR A 323 -3.79 9.74 12.90
CA TYR A 323 -3.73 9.48 11.46
C TYR A 323 -2.38 8.91 11.02
N GLU A 324 -1.26 9.50 11.46
CA GLU A 324 0.08 8.99 11.16
C GLU A 324 0.31 7.58 11.74
N LYS A 325 -0.12 7.36 12.99
CA LYS A 325 -0.05 6.04 13.65
C LYS A 325 -0.83 4.98 12.87
N THR A 326 -2.01 5.34 12.37
CA THR A 326 -2.89 4.46 11.61
C THR A 326 -2.23 4.04 10.30
N LEU A 327 -1.68 4.99 9.55
CA LEU A 327 -0.96 4.71 8.31
C LEU A 327 0.27 3.81 8.54
N ALA A 328 1.02 4.03 9.63
CA ALA A 328 2.15 3.20 10.00
C ALA A 328 1.73 1.76 10.35
N ALA A 329 0.67 1.59 11.14
CA ALA A 329 0.12 0.29 11.48
C ALA A 329 -0.42 -0.46 10.25
N GLU A 330 -1.11 0.23 9.34
CA GLU A 330 -1.57 -0.33 8.06
C GLU A 330 -0.38 -0.83 7.22
N GLY A 331 0.67 -0.03 7.09
CA GLY A 331 1.88 -0.42 6.36
C GLY A 331 2.55 -1.66 6.96
N LEU A 332 2.63 -1.74 8.30
CA LEU A 332 3.16 -2.90 9.01
C LEU A 332 2.30 -4.15 8.77
N TRP A 333 0.98 -4.03 8.76
CA TRP A 333 0.07 -5.13 8.41
C TRP A 333 0.28 -5.60 6.97
N LYS A 334 0.34 -4.68 5.99
CA LYS A 334 0.60 -5.03 4.59
C LYS A 334 1.90 -5.81 4.42
N LEU A 335 2.96 -5.36 5.09
CA LEU A 335 4.27 -6.01 5.04
C LEU A 335 4.28 -7.37 5.72
N ALA A 336 3.44 -7.60 6.73
CA ALA A 336 3.35 -8.85 7.46
C ALA A 336 2.85 -10.03 6.62
N PHE A 337 2.22 -9.80 5.45
CA PHE A 337 1.77 -10.90 4.58
C PHE A 337 2.90 -11.70 3.91
N VAL A 338 4.17 -11.33 4.11
CA VAL A 338 5.34 -12.08 3.64
C VAL A 338 5.98 -12.81 4.82
N ASP A 339 6.17 -14.13 4.70
CA ASP A 339 6.56 -14.97 5.84
C ASP A 339 7.93 -14.61 6.43
N ASP A 340 8.93 -14.23 5.61
CA ASP A 340 10.22 -13.73 6.11
C ASP A 340 10.06 -12.46 6.96
N HIS A 341 9.14 -11.57 6.54
CA HIS A 341 8.91 -10.31 7.25
C HIS A 341 8.32 -10.56 8.63
N LYS A 342 7.38 -11.50 8.78
CA LYS A 342 6.77 -11.86 10.06
C LYS A 342 7.84 -12.20 11.10
N LYS A 343 8.82 -13.03 10.72
CA LYS A 343 9.93 -13.41 11.61
C LYS A 343 10.73 -12.19 12.05
N ARG A 344 11.16 -11.36 11.11
CA ARG A 344 11.93 -10.12 11.39
C ARG A 344 11.14 -9.13 12.27
N MET A 345 9.83 -9.05 12.07
CA MET A 345 8.94 -8.19 12.84
C MET A 345 8.73 -8.70 14.27
N ARG A 346 8.57 -10.02 14.48
CA ARG A 346 8.47 -10.62 15.82
C ARG A 346 9.71 -10.38 16.67
N GLU A 347 10.88 -10.40 16.05
CA GLU A 347 12.16 -10.14 16.72
C GLU A 347 12.33 -8.64 17.10
N ASN A 348 11.51 -7.74 16.52
CA ASN A 348 11.52 -6.32 16.85
C ASN A 348 10.63 -6.01 18.05
N VAL A 349 11.25 -5.95 19.23
CA VAL A 349 10.57 -5.72 20.51
C VAL A 349 9.79 -4.39 20.53
N GLU A 350 10.36 -3.32 20.00
CA GLU A 350 9.74 -1.99 20.04
C GLU A 350 8.53 -1.90 19.11
N LEU A 351 8.60 -2.57 17.94
CA LEU A 351 7.44 -2.76 17.07
C LEU A 351 6.30 -3.48 17.80
N MET A 352 6.59 -4.63 18.41
CA MET A 352 5.57 -5.44 19.08
C MET A 352 4.95 -4.69 20.27
N LYS A 353 5.75 -3.98 21.07
CA LYS A 353 5.24 -3.13 22.15
C LYS A 353 4.35 -2.01 21.64
N GLY A 354 4.76 -1.30 20.58
CA GLY A 354 3.99 -0.22 19.99
C GLY A 354 2.61 -0.68 19.52
N LEU A 355 2.55 -1.77 18.75
CA LEU A 355 1.29 -2.35 18.30
C LEU A 355 0.43 -2.87 19.47
N MET A 356 1.04 -3.53 20.46
CA MET A 356 0.31 -4.03 21.64
C MET A 356 -0.26 -2.94 22.54
N HIS A 357 0.38 -1.77 22.58
CA HIS A 357 -0.14 -0.61 23.26
C HIS A 357 -1.30 0.02 22.49
N LEU A 358 -1.09 0.30 21.18
CA LEU A 358 -2.06 1.00 20.34
C LEU A 358 -3.28 0.17 19.96
N LYS A 359 -3.24 -1.16 20.07
CA LYS A 359 -4.45 -2.00 19.91
C LYS A 359 -5.57 -1.66 20.90
N LYS A 360 -5.25 -0.96 22.00
CA LYS A 360 -6.19 -0.46 23.00
C LYS A 360 -6.56 1.03 22.82
N SER A 361 -6.17 1.64 21.69
CA SER A 361 -6.49 3.04 21.34
C SER A 361 -8.00 3.30 21.43
N GLU A 362 -8.43 4.54 21.67
CA GLU A 362 -9.86 4.91 21.57
C GLU A 362 -10.31 5.08 20.11
N ASP A 363 -9.36 5.29 19.19
CA ASP A 363 -9.63 5.36 17.75
C ASP A 363 -9.83 3.96 17.14
N ALA A 364 -10.99 3.74 16.52
CA ALA A 364 -11.39 2.44 16.01
C ALA A 364 -10.51 1.95 14.85
N GLN A 365 -10.15 2.85 13.93
CA GLN A 365 -9.35 2.51 12.77
C GLN A 365 -7.93 2.13 13.20
N LEU A 366 -7.30 2.92 14.07
CA LEU A 366 -5.98 2.62 14.61
C LEU A 366 -5.97 1.28 15.36
N ARG A 367 -7.00 1.02 16.18
CA ARG A 367 -7.15 -0.28 16.86
C ARG A 367 -7.19 -1.42 15.85
N GLU A 368 -8.03 -1.32 14.82
CA GLU A 368 -8.18 -2.34 13.79
C GLU A 368 -6.85 -2.61 13.07
N GLN A 369 -6.15 -1.56 12.61
CA GLN A 369 -4.87 -1.71 11.92
C GLN A 369 -3.82 -2.39 12.81
N CYS A 370 -3.77 -2.02 14.10
CA CYS A 370 -2.86 -2.64 15.06
C CYS A 370 -3.22 -4.10 15.35
N HIS A 371 -4.51 -4.42 15.44
CA HIS A 371 -4.99 -5.79 15.57
C HIS A 371 -4.61 -6.63 14.35
N GLY A 372 -4.97 -6.19 13.13
CA GLY A 372 -4.64 -6.89 11.90
C GLY A 372 -3.13 -7.14 11.73
N ALA A 373 -2.31 -6.12 12.02
CA ALA A 373 -0.85 -6.28 12.01
C ALA A 373 -0.38 -7.36 12.99
N LEU A 374 -0.83 -7.32 14.25
CA LEU A 374 -0.46 -8.31 15.26
C LEU A 374 -0.93 -9.71 14.86
N TRP A 375 -2.15 -9.84 14.35
CA TRP A 375 -2.71 -11.11 13.90
C TRP A 375 -1.82 -11.75 12.83
N GLU A 376 -1.47 -10.99 11.79
CA GLU A 376 -0.69 -11.52 10.68
C GLU A 376 0.75 -11.81 11.09
N ILE A 377 1.38 -10.94 11.89
CA ILE A 377 2.74 -11.15 12.41
C ILE A 377 2.80 -12.43 13.27
N MET A 378 1.79 -12.64 14.13
CA MET A 378 1.69 -13.79 15.03
C MET A 378 1.00 -15.01 14.40
N GLU A 379 0.60 -14.92 13.12
CA GLU A 379 -0.04 -15.99 12.37
C GLU A 379 -1.33 -16.54 13.02
N GLY A 380 -2.08 -15.69 13.72
CA GLY A 380 -3.28 -16.08 14.47
C GLY A 380 -2.99 -16.80 15.80
N GLU A 381 -1.74 -17.05 16.16
CA GLU A 381 -1.36 -17.65 17.44
C GLU A 381 -1.29 -16.59 18.54
N ILE A 382 -2.45 -16.09 18.99
CA ILE A 382 -2.49 -15.12 20.09
C ILE A 382 -2.44 -15.86 21.44
N ASN A 383 -1.31 -16.53 21.71
CA ASN A 383 -0.95 -16.89 23.08
C ASN A 383 -0.15 -15.74 23.71
N LEU A 384 -0.86 -14.66 24.06
CA LEU A 384 -0.29 -13.42 24.60
C LEU A 384 0.35 -13.54 26.00
N HIS A 385 0.73 -14.75 26.43
CA HIS A 385 1.28 -15.05 27.76
C HIS A 385 2.50 -15.99 27.77
N LYS A 386 2.99 -16.50 26.63
CA LYS A 386 4.13 -17.44 26.65
C LYS A 386 5.42 -16.98 25.98
N ASP A 387 5.36 -16.13 24.94
CA ASP A 387 6.58 -15.85 24.15
C ASP A 387 7.05 -14.38 24.11
N ILE A 388 6.46 -13.49 24.92
CA ILE A 388 7.05 -12.17 25.17
C ILE A 388 7.37 -12.05 26.65
N THR A 389 8.39 -12.78 27.10
CA THR A 389 9.12 -12.42 28.32
C THR A 389 9.99 -11.21 28.01
N PHE A 390 9.38 -10.03 27.95
CA PHE A 390 10.08 -8.78 28.19
C PHE A 390 9.70 -8.32 29.60
N THR A 391 10.70 -8.30 30.47
CA THR A 391 10.63 -7.82 31.85
C THR A 391 9.94 -6.46 31.94
N CYS A 392 8.73 -6.46 32.48
CA CYS A 392 8.22 -5.45 33.40
C CYS A 392 7.44 -6.20 34.48
N MET A 393 8.08 -6.39 35.63
CA MET A 393 7.34 -6.55 36.87
C MET A 393 6.57 -5.25 37.08
N ASP A 394 5.24 -5.31 37.00
CA ASP A 394 4.34 -4.93 38.09
C ASP A 394 2.88 -5.05 37.64
N ASP A 395 2.07 -5.59 38.55
CA ASP A 395 0.61 -5.54 38.59
C ASP A 395 -0.21 -6.23 37.48
N LEU A 396 -0.52 -7.52 37.70
CA LEU A 396 -1.86 -7.95 38.15
C LEU A 396 -1.91 -9.49 38.19
N LYS A 397 -1.76 -10.06 39.39
CA LYS A 397 -2.30 -11.39 39.68
C LYS A 397 -3.83 -11.29 39.60
N LYS A 398 -4.43 -11.68 38.48
CA LYS A 398 -5.85 -12.08 38.45
C LYS A 398 -5.93 -13.61 38.53
N PRO A 399 -6.89 -14.15 39.29
CA PRO A 399 -6.99 -15.59 39.48
C PRO A 399 -7.35 -16.28 38.17
N GLU A 400 -6.81 -17.47 37.96
CA GLU A 400 -7.25 -18.39 36.91
C GLU A 400 -8.76 -18.64 37.07
N HIS A 401 -9.56 -17.91 36.30
CA HIS A 401 -10.92 -18.36 36.03
C HIS A 401 -10.79 -19.60 35.15
N LYS A 402 -11.09 -20.76 35.72
CA LYS A 402 -11.46 -21.95 34.96
C LYS A 402 -12.44 -21.51 33.89
N ARG A 403 -12.08 -21.65 32.60
CA ARG A 403 -13.00 -21.45 31.48
C ARG A 403 -14.28 -22.25 31.82
N PRO A 404 -15.45 -21.60 31.94
CA PRO A 404 -16.70 -22.33 31.88
C PRO A 404 -16.68 -23.15 30.58
N GLN A 405 -17.18 -24.38 30.60
CA GLN A 405 -17.48 -25.07 29.35
C GLN A 405 -18.39 -24.14 28.54
N ALA A 406 -17.90 -23.65 27.41
CA ALA A 406 -18.65 -22.73 26.58
C ALA A 406 -19.99 -23.39 26.19
N PRO A 407 -21.12 -22.66 26.22
CA PRO A 407 -22.35 -23.15 25.62
C PRO A 407 -22.03 -23.59 24.18
N VAL A 408 -22.65 -24.69 23.71
CA VAL A 408 -22.48 -25.18 22.34
C VAL A 408 -22.77 -24.02 21.39
N GLN A 409 -21.72 -23.40 20.86
CA GLN A 409 -21.84 -22.21 20.04
C GLN A 409 -22.33 -22.68 18.67
N GLU A 410 -23.55 -22.27 18.30
CA GLU A 410 -24.15 -22.64 17.03
C GLU A 410 -23.27 -22.16 15.88
N SER A 411 -23.09 -23.01 14.87
CA SER A 411 -22.32 -22.63 13.68
C SER A 411 -23.07 -21.61 12.82
N HIS A 412 -22.32 -20.85 12.03
CA HIS A 412 -22.85 -19.84 11.12
C HIS A 412 -22.21 -19.91 9.73
N VAL A 413 -22.79 -19.20 8.77
CA VAL A 413 -22.16 -18.86 7.49
C VAL A 413 -21.54 -17.48 7.63
N MET A 414 -20.23 -17.37 7.46
CA MET A 414 -19.54 -16.09 7.45
C MET A 414 -19.53 -15.54 6.02
N ILE A 415 -19.79 -14.24 5.86
CA ILE A 415 -19.61 -13.55 4.57
C ILE A 415 -18.45 -12.57 4.71
N SER A 416 -17.36 -12.86 3.99
CA SER A 416 -16.21 -11.97 3.85
C SER A 416 -16.39 -11.14 2.59
N TYR A 417 -16.29 -9.81 2.69
CA TYR A 417 -16.56 -8.89 1.59
C TYR A 417 -15.83 -7.55 1.80
N GLN A 418 -15.70 -6.77 0.73
CA GLN A 418 -15.22 -5.38 0.80
C GLN A 418 -16.40 -4.42 1.05
N TRP A 419 -16.22 -3.43 1.91
CA TRP A 419 -17.26 -2.51 2.37
C TRP A 419 -18.03 -1.80 1.26
N ASP A 420 -17.42 -1.56 0.09
CA ASP A 420 -18.09 -0.87 -1.01
C ASP A 420 -19.24 -1.67 -1.64
N VAL A 421 -19.25 -2.99 -1.49
CA VAL A 421 -20.36 -3.87 -1.92
C VAL A 421 -21.32 -4.22 -0.77
N GLN A 422 -21.24 -3.52 0.38
CA GLN A 422 -22.08 -3.78 1.56
C GLN A 422 -23.58 -3.88 1.24
N PRO A 423 -24.22 -2.98 0.46
CA PRO A 423 -25.65 -3.06 0.19
C PRO A 423 -26.07 -4.40 -0.43
N ARG A 424 -25.24 -4.93 -1.35
CA ARG A 424 -25.46 -6.21 -2.04
C ARG A 424 -25.28 -7.39 -1.08
N VAL A 425 -24.30 -7.32 -0.20
CA VAL A 425 -24.05 -8.35 0.83
C VAL A 425 -25.17 -8.38 1.88
N LEU A 426 -25.75 -7.23 2.24
CA LEU A 426 -26.94 -7.19 3.10
C LEU A 426 -28.13 -7.86 2.43
N GLY A 427 -28.34 -7.67 1.12
CA GLY A 427 -29.35 -8.41 0.36
C GLY A 427 -29.12 -9.92 0.42
N LEU A 428 -27.89 -10.38 0.17
CA LEU A 428 -27.53 -11.80 0.29
C LEU A 428 -27.76 -12.36 1.70
N ARG A 429 -27.39 -11.59 2.74
CA ARG A 429 -27.61 -11.94 4.15
C ARG A 429 -29.10 -12.18 4.39
N ASP A 430 -29.96 -11.27 3.94
CA ASP A 430 -31.39 -11.35 4.17
C ASP A 430 -32.01 -12.54 3.42
N MET A 431 -31.60 -12.77 2.17
CA MET A 431 -32.00 -13.96 1.41
C MET A 431 -31.60 -15.27 2.10
N LEU A 432 -30.39 -15.35 2.68
CA LEU A 432 -29.94 -16.54 3.41
C LEU A 432 -30.65 -16.70 4.77
N LYS A 433 -30.89 -15.60 5.50
CA LYS A 433 -31.67 -15.61 6.75
C LYS A 433 -33.10 -16.12 6.49
N ASP A 434 -33.73 -15.72 5.40
CA ASP A 434 -35.05 -16.24 4.97
C ASP A 434 -35.05 -17.75 4.68
N LYS A 435 -33.88 -18.33 4.36
CA LYS A 435 -33.69 -19.79 4.21
C LYS A 435 -33.30 -20.51 5.52
N GLY A 436 -33.24 -19.76 6.63
CA GLY A 436 -32.98 -20.26 7.97
C GLY A 436 -31.50 -20.48 8.30
N TYR A 437 -30.58 -19.77 7.64
CA TYR A 437 -29.16 -19.82 7.98
C TYR A 437 -28.81 -18.77 9.05
N ASN A 438 -27.95 -19.15 9.99
CA ASN A 438 -27.28 -18.24 10.89
C ASN A 438 -26.16 -17.54 10.12
N ILE A 439 -26.23 -16.22 9.95
CA ILE A 439 -25.27 -15.44 9.16
C ILE A 439 -24.41 -14.56 10.06
N TRP A 440 -23.12 -14.53 9.79
CA TRP A 440 -22.15 -13.60 10.37
C TRP A 440 -21.62 -12.67 9.27
N ILE A 441 -21.71 -11.35 9.50
CA ILE A 441 -21.10 -10.31 8.65
C ILE A 441 -20.45 -9.24 9.53
N ASP A 442 -19.47 -8.54 8.96
CA ASP A 442 -18.66 -7.51 9.62
C ASP A 442 -19.38 -6.17 9.86
N VAL A 443 -20.69 -6.21 10.13
CA VAL A 443 -21.53 -5.03 10.42
C VAL A 443 -22.06 -5.09 11.86
N GLU A 444 -22.09 -6.28 12.47
CA GLU A 444 -22.91 -6.50 13.67
C GLU A 444 -22.12 -6.72 14.97
N LYS A 445 -20.78 -6.94 14.97
CA LYS A 445 -20.01 -7.22 16.21
C LYS A 445 -18.50 -6.88 16.17
N MET A 446 -18.15 -5.61 15.98
CA MET A 446 -16.79 -5.12 16.28
C MET A 446 -16.77 -4.49 17.69
N GLY A 447 -16.77 -5.34 18.73
CA GLY A 447 -16.60 -4.91 20.12
C GLY A 447 -15.14 -4.65 20.49
N ASP A 448 -14.83 -4.55 21.79
CA ASP A 448 -13.48 -4.27 22.30
C ASP A 448 -12.44 -5.37 22.01
N ASP A 449 -12.86 -6.56 21.55
CA ASP A 449 -11.98 -7.70 21.20
C ASP A 449 -12.08 -8.05 19.71
N ILE A 450 -11.49 -7.21 18.85
CA ILE A 450 -11.47 -7.39 17.38
C ILE A 450 -10.77 -8.72 17.01
N LEU A 451 -9.67 -9.07 17.68
CA LEU A 451 -8.92 -10.29 17.39
C LEU A 451 -9.71 -11.56 17.75
N GLY A 452 -10.30 -11.60 18.94
CA GLY A 452 -11.17 -12.70 19.34
C GLY A 452 -12.38 -12.82 18.43
N SER A 453 -12.98 -11.69 18.05
CA SER A 453 -14.16 -11.67 17.18
C SER A 453 -13.86 -12.13 15.75
N MET A 454 -12.72 -11.75 15.16
CA MET A 454 -12.27 -12.22 13.84
C MET A 454 -11.92 -13.72 13.87
N ALA A 455 -11.22 -14.18 14.92
CA ALA A 455 -10.93 -15.61 15.11
C ALA A 455 -12.23 -16.41 15.22
N ASP A 456 -13.13 -15.98 16.10
CA ASP A 456 -14.40 -16.64 16.35
C ASP A 456 -15.28 -16.69 15.10
N ALA A 457 -15.27 -15.62 14.29
CA ALA A 457 -16.02 -15.54 13.04
C ALA A 457 -15.61 -16.65 12.07
N VAL A 458 -14.31 -16.89 11.88
CA VAL A 458 -13.82 -17.93 10.97
C VAL A 458 -13.84 -19.31 11.63
N GLU A 459 -13.41 -19.44 12.89
CA GLU A 459 -13.31 -20.73 13.60
C GLU A 459 -14.67 -21.37 13.85
N HIS A 460 -15.73 -20.59 14.08
CA HIS A 460 -17.09 -21.10 14.25
C HIS A 460 -17.93 -21.10 12.96
N ALA A 461 -17.37 -20.60 11.85
CA ALA A 461 -18.03 -20.72 10.55
C ALA A 461 -18.09 -22.18 10.10
N ALA A 462 -19.26 -22.60 9.62
CA ALA A 462 -19.45 -23.83 8.87
C ALA A 462 -18.99 -23.68 7.41
N VAL A 463 -19.21 -22.50 6.84
CA VAL A 463 -18.81 -22.11 5.48
C VAL A 463 -18.45 -20.64 5.47
N VAL A 464 -17.46 -20.25 4.67
CA VAL A 464 -17.10 -18.85 4.41
C VAL A 464 -17.47 -18.50 2.96
N LEU A 465 -18.37 -17.54 2.78
CA LEU A 465 -18.67 -16.94 1.49
C LEU A 465 -17.66 -15.82 1.23
N VAL A 466 -16.92 -15.91 0.13
CA VAL A 466 -15.91 -14.91 -0.26
C VAL A 466 -16.47 -14.09 -1.40
N CYS A 467 -16.95 -12.87 -1.10
CA CYS A 467 -17.45 -11.93 -2.09
C CYS A 467 -16.28 -11.18 -2.72
N PHE A 468 -15.75 -11.70 -3.83
CA PHE A 468 -14.51 -11.21 -4.41
C PHE A 468 -14.72 -10.18 -5.52
N SER A 469 -13.79 -9.23 -5.55
CA SER A 469 -13.65 -8.09 -6.45
C SER A 469 -12.18 -7.64 -6.45
N GLU A 470 -11.78 -6.71 -7.32
CA GLU A 470 -10.43 -6.11 -7.30
C GLU A 470 -10.14 -5.50 -5.92
N LYS A 471 -11.07 -4.68 -5.40
CA LYS A 471 -10.92 -4.07 -4.07
C LYS A 471 -10.93 -5.06 -2.92
N TYR A 472 -11.55 -6.22 -3.06
CA TYR A 472 -11.45 -7.31 -2.08
C TYR A 472 -10.02 -7.85 -2.05
N LYS A 473 -9.39 -8.03 -3.22
CA LYS A 473 -8.00 -8.49 -3.33
C LYS A 473 -7.01 -7.51 -2.69
N GLU A 474 -7.27 -6.21 -2.82
CA GLU A 474 -6.41 -5.16 -2.28
C GLU A 474 -6.56 -4.95 -0.76
N SER A 475 -7.66 -5.42 -0.17
CA SER A 475 -7.97 -5.26 1.25
C SER A 475 -7.18 -6.21 2.15
N GLN A 476 -6.50 -5.67 3.15
CA GLN A 476 -5.74 -6.46 4.12
C GLN A 476 -6.67 -7.28 5.01
N SER A 477 -7.77 -6.69 5.50
CA SER A 477 -8.78 -7.37 6.31
C SER A 477 -9.34 -8.59 5.56
N CYS A 478 -9.76 -8.39 4.31
CA CYS A 478 -10.28 -9.47 3.47
C CYS A 478 -9.24 -10.56 3.21
N ARG A 479 -7.98 -10.19 2.92
CA ARG A 479 -6.88 -11.14 2.74
C ARG A 479 -6.63 -11.95 4.01
N THR A 480 -6.62 -11.31 5.18
CA THR A 480 -6.44 -12.00 6.47
C THR A 480 -7.57 -12.99 6.73
N GLU A 481 -8.83 -12.60 6.54
CA GLU A 481 -9.99 -13.50 6.74
C GLU A 481 -9.95 -14.70 5.79
N ALA A 482 -9.74 -14.47 4.49
CA ALA A 482 -9.73 -15.52 3.49
C ALA A 482 -8.56 -16.50 3.72
N THR A 483 -7.35 -15.98 3.94
CA THR A 483 -6.17 -16.83 4.19
C THR A 483 -6.31 -17.60 5.51
N TYR A 484 -6.92 -17.02 6.54
CA TYR A 484 -7.19 -17.72 7.78
C TYR A 484 -8.26 -18.81 7.61
N ALA A 485 -9.34 -18.55 6.88
CA ALA A 485 -10.33 -19.56 6.52
C ALA A 485 -9.69 -20.74 5.78
N TYR A 486 -8.79 -20.46 4.84
CA TYR A 486 -8.00 -21.47 4.15
C TYR A 486 -7.11 -22.28 5.12
N LYS A 487 -6.33 -21.61 6.00
CA LYS A 487 -5.50 -22.28 7.03
C LYS A 487 -6.33 -23.16 7.97
N GLN A 488 -7.55 -22.73 8.30
CA GLN A 488 -8.45 -23.50 9.15
C GLN A 488 -9.14 -24.67 8.43
N ASN A 489 -8.92 -24.84 7.12
CA ASN A 489 -9.60 -25.79 6.24
C ASN A 489 -11.12 -25.57 6.22
N LYS A 490 -11.55 -24.31 6.22
CA LYS A 490 -12.97 -23.96 6.12
C LYS A 490 -13.45 -24.09 4.67
N PRO A 491 -14.63 -24.67 4.42
CA PRO A 491 -15.22 -24.64 3.09
C PRO A 491 -15.42 -23.20 2.63
N VAL A 492 -14.88 -22.87 1.45
CA VAL A 492 -15.01 -21.55 0.81
C VAL A 492 -15.97 -21.65 -0.37
N ILE A 493 -16.91 -20.71 -0.46
CA ILE A 493 -17.77 -20.50 -1.64
C ILE A 493 -17.48 -19.11 -2.20
N PRO A 494 -16.80 -19.00 -3.35
CA PRO A 494 -16.53 -17.71 -3.97
C PRO A 494 -17.76 -17.14 -4.68
N LEU A 495 -18.02 -15.85 -4.46
CA LEU A 495 -19.10 -15.08 -5.09
C LEU A 495 -18.47 -13.89 -5.83
N MET A 496 -18.63 -13.85 -7.16
CA MET A 496 -18.14 -12.76 -8.01
C MET A 496 -19.10 -11.58 -7.90
N VAL A 497 -18.68 -10.53 -7.21
CA VAL A 497 -19.49 -9.31 -7.01
C VAL A 497 -19.10 -8.16 -7.94
N GLU A 498 -18.06 -8.37 -8.76
CA GLU A 498 -17.60 -7.47 -9.81
C GLU A 498 -17.60 -8.19 -11.16
N GLU A 499 -18.33 -7.64 -12.15
CA GLU A 499 -18.47 -8.28 -13.45
C GLU A 499 -17.15 -8.32 -14.23
N GLY A 500 -16.80 -9.49 -14.77
CA GLY A 500 -15.61 -9.65 -15.62
C GLY A 500 -14.28 -9.71 -14.85
N TYR A 501 -14.29 -9.54 -13.53
CA TYR A 501 -13.08 -9.63 -12.72
C TYR A 501 -12.53 -11.07 -12.68
N THR A 502 -11.23 -11.22 -12.97
CA THR A 502 -10.55 -12.52 -12.92
C THR A 502 -9.49 -12.47 -11.82
N PRO A 503 -9.66 -13.22 -10.72
CA PRO A 503 -8.75 -13.18 -9.59
C PRO A 503 -7.39 -13.80 -9.94
N ASP A 504 -6.30 -13.13 -9.59
CA ASP A 504 -4.94 -13.65 -9.70
C ASP A 504 -4.17 -13.63 -8.34
N GLY A 505 -2.89 -14.02 -8.36
CA GLY A 505 -2.01 -13.96 -7.20
C GLY A 505 -2.55 -14.73 -5.99
N TRP A 506 -2.52 -14.11 -4.81
CA TRP A 506 -2.96 -14.75 -3.56
C TRP A 506 -4.44 -15.19 -3.61
N LEU A 507 -5.30 -14.39 -4.23
CA LEU A 507 -6.73 -14.66 -4.32
C LEU A 507 -6.99 -15.75 -5.36
N GLY A 508 -6.37 -15.65 -6.53
CA GLY A 508 -6.41 -16.69 -7.56
C GLY A 508 -5.94 -18.05 -7.05
N ALA A 509 -4.87 -18.10 -6.24
CA ALA A 509 -4.41 -19.33 -5.60
C ALA A 509 -5.44 -19.91 -4.61
N LEU A 510 -6.18 -19.06 -3.91
CA LEU A 510 -7.17 -19.46 -2.91
C LEU A 510 -8.46 -20.01 -3.54
N ILE A 511 -8.98 -19.36 -4.59
CA ILE A 511 -10.27 -19.70 -5.19
C ILE A 511 -10.20 -20.35 -6.57
N GLY A 512 -9.03 -20.43 -7.20
CA GLY A 512 -8.88 -20.81 -8.61
C GLY A 512 -9.36 -22.22 -9.00
N THR A 513 -9.47 -23.15 -8.03
CA THR A 513 -10.02 -24.49 -8.26
C THR A 513 -11.51 -24.63 -7.91
N LEU A 514 -12.09 -23.58 -7.34
CA LEU A 514 -13.47 -23.58 -6.84
C LEU A 514 -14.43 -23.05 -7.91
N LYS A 515 -15.61 -23.67 -8.03
CA LYS A 515 -16.73 -23.04 -8.75
C LYS A 515 -17.13 -21.77 -8.01
N TYR A 516 -17.06 -20.64 -8.70
CA TYR A 516 -17.60 -19.36 -8.26
C TYR A 516 -19.02 -19.13 -8.80
N TYR A 517 -19.77 -18.29 -8.10
CA TYR A 517 -21.14 -17.91 -8.46
C TYR A 517 -21.19 -16.44 -8.82
N LYS A 518 -21.91 -16.10 -9.88
CA LYS A 518 -22.07 -14.71 -10.30
C LYS A 518 -23.08 -14.02 -9.39
N PHE A 519 -22.66 -12.91 -8.79
CA PHE A 519 -23.46 -12.17 -7.83
C PHE A 519 -23.35 -10.66 -8.02
N TYR A 520 -22.86 -10.18 -9.16
CA TYR A 520 -22.65 -8.76 -9.47
C TYR A 520 -23.92 -8.04 -9.97
N ASP A 521 -24.91 -8.78 -10.45
CA ASP A 521 -26.19 -8.30 -10.95
C ASP A 521 -27.34 -9.04 -10.25
N ASP A 522 -28.48 -8.38 -10.06
CA ASP A 522 -29.58 -8.93 -9.28
C ASP A 522 -30.28 -10.08 -10.02
N ASP A 523 -30.52 -9.98 -11.33
CA ASP A 523 -31.17 -11.06 -12.09
C ASP A 523 -30.29 -12.32 -12.10
N VAL A 524 -28.98 -12.12 -12.30
CA VAL A 524 -28.00 -13.20 -12.26
C VAL A 524 -27.89 -13.79 -10.85
N ALA A 525 -27.84 -12.95 -9.81
CA ALA A 525 -27.76 -13.39 -8.42
C ALA A 525 -28.96 -14.27 -8.02
N HIS A 526 -30.18 -13.90 -8.43
CA HIS A 526 -31.38 -14.70 -8.16
C HIS A 526 -31.30 -16.10 -8.80
N SER A 527 -30.73 -16.20 -10.01
CA SER A 527 -30.58 -17.48 -10.70
C SER A 527 -29.55 -18.41 -10.02
N GLU A 528 -28.44 -17.85 -9.54
CA GLU A 528 -27.35 -18.59 -8.90
C GLU A 528 -27.66 -18.92 -7.42
N PHE A 529 -28.55 -18.16 -6.77
CA PHE A 529 -28.87 -18.31 -5.34
C PHE A 529 -29.36 -19.71 -4.96
N ALA A 530 -30.16 -20.35 -5.82
CA ALA A 530 -30.67 -21.69 -5.57
C ALA A 530 -29.53 -22.72 -5.44
N GLU A 531 -28.50 -22.60 -6.30
CA GLU A 531 -27.33 -23.46 -6.25
C GLU A 531 -26.44 -23.17 -5.03
N ILE A 532 -26.32 -21.91 -4.62
CA ILE A 532 -25.60 -21.52 -3.39
C ILE A 532 -26.26 -22.18 -2.17
N VAL A 533 -27.59 -22.10 -2.05
CA VAL A 533 -28.35 -22.75 -0.97
C VAL A 533 -28.19 -24.27 -1.02
N GLN A 534 -28.20 -24.87 -2.22
CA GLN A 534 -27.95 -26.29 -2.39
C GLN A 534 -26.54 -26.68 -1.90
N LYS A 535 -25.53 -25.88 -2.22
CA LYS A 535 -24.14 -26.12 -1.82
C LYS A 535 -23.92 -25.94 -0.31
N LEU A 536 -24.59 -24.97 0.31
CA LEU A 536 -24.59 -24.77 1.76
C LEU A 536 -25.28 -25.93 2.49
N GLY A 537 -26.38 -26.46 1.94
CA GLY A 537 -27.11 -27.58 2.53
C GLY A 537 -27.55 -27.26 3.97
N GLN A 538 -27.14 -28.10 4.93
CA GLN A 538 -27.42 -27.88 6.36
C GLN A 538 -26.33 -27.06 7.09
N GLN A 539 -25.21 -26.76 6.42
CA GLN A 539 -24.08 -26.08 7.04
C GLN A 539 -24.47 -24.64 7.41
N GLY A 540 -24.34 -24.28 8.68
CA GLY A 540 -24.70 -22.95 9.19
C GLY A 540 -26.19 -22.74 9.49
N LYS A 541 -27.01 -23.80 9.49
CA LYS A 541 -28.38 -23.77 10.05
C LYS A 541 -28.37 -24.06 11.56
N PRO A 542 -29.41 -23.63 12.31
CA PRO A 542 -29.56 -23.98 13.72
C PRO A 542 -29.44 -25.50 13.95
N GLY A 543 -28.63 -25.89 14.93
CA GLY A 543 -28.37 -27.30 15.25
C GLY A 543 -27.28 -27.99 14.42
N PHE A 544 -26.68 -27.34 13.41
CA PHE A 544 -25.48 -27.85 12.76
C PHE A 544 -24.25 -27.65 13.66
N VAL A 545 -23.62 -28.76 14.06
CA VAL A 545 -22.42 -28.77 14.91
C VAL A 545 -21.19 -29.03 14.05
N LEU A 546 -20.15 -28.22 14.22
CA LEU A 546 -18.88 -28.40 13.52
C LEU A 546 -18.21 -29.73 13.94
N PRO A 547 -17.52 -30.44 13.03
CA PRO A 547 -16.68 -31.56 13.40
C PRO A 547 -15.55 -31.07 14.31
N VAL A 548 -15.46 -31.60 15.54
CA VAL A 548 -14.40 -31.25 16.50
C VAL A 548 -13.05 -31.71 15.95
N LYS A 549 -12.08 -30.78 15.78
CA LYS A 549 -10.67 -31.15 15.54
C LYS A 549 -10.16 -31.87 16.79
N GLU A 550 -9.89 -33.17 16.69
CA GLU A 550 -9.20 -33.91 17.76
C GLU A 550 -7.78 -33.33 17.93
N THR A 551 -7.59 -32.51 18.97
CA THR A 551 -6.26 -32.18 19.48
C THR A 551 -5.66 -33.45 20.04
N LYS A 552 -4.68 -34.04 19.33
CA LYS A 552 -3.84 -35.11 19.87
C LYS A 552 -3.01 -34.57 21.04
N THR A 553 -3.59 -34.51 22.23
CA THR A 553 -2.85 -34.47 23.48
C THR A 553 -2.24 -35.85 23.69
N THR A 554 -0.93 -35.96 23.48
CA THR A 554 -0.13 -37.10 23.91
C THR A 554 -0.17 -37.19 25.44
N SER A 555 -1.15 -37.91 25.97
CA SER A 555 -1.13 -38.44 27.33
C SER A 555 -1.00 -39.95 27.25
N SER A 556 0.22 -40.43 27.46
CA SER A 556 0.55 -41.85 27.60
C SER A 556 -0.22 -42.46 28.78
N PRO A 557 -0.88 -43.63 28.62
CA PRO A 557 -1.17 -44.50 29.74
C PRO A 557 -0.18 -45.67 29.73
N SER A 558 0.70 -45.66 30.71
CA SER A 558 1.59 -46.79 31.05
C SER A 558 0.78 -48.02 31.42
N LYS A 559 0.93 -49.13 30.68
CA LYS A 559 0.74 -50.48 31.21
C LYS A 559 1.83 -51.42 30.70
N LYS A 560 2.56 -51.98 31.67
CA LYS A 560 3.67 -52.93 31.58
C LYS A 560 3.20 -54.27 30.99
N VAL A 561 3.97 -54.87 30.07
CA VAL A 561 4.21 -56.32 29.99
C VAL A 561 5.61 -56.61 29.44
N SER A 562 6.41 -57.24 30.30
CA SER A 562 7.42 -58.31 30.14
C SER A 562 8.40 -58.38 28.96
N VAL A 563 9.68 -58.44 29.37
CA VAL A 563 10.92 -58.66 28.61
C VAL A 563 11.06 -60.12 28.14
N SER A 564 11.53 -60.34 26.90
CA SER A 564 12.29 -61.55 26.54
C SER A 564 13.24 -61.27 25.35
N THR A 565 14.54 -61.25 25.67
CA THR A 565 15.76 -61.63 24.91
C THR A 565 15.96 -61.25 23.43
N LEU A 566 16.99 -60.42 23.20
CA LEU A 566 17.87 -60.38 22.02
C LEU A 566 18.94 -61.51 22.11
N PRO A 567 19.41 -62.10 20.99
CA PRO A 567 20.58 -61.56 20.26
C PRO A 567 20.58 -61.88 18.73
N PRO A 568 21.65 -61.58 17.96
CA PRO A 568 22.37 -60.32 17.78
C PRO A 568 22.29 -59.82 16.33
N ALA A 569 22.75 -58.59 16.12
CA ALA A 569 22.85 -57.91 14.84
C ALA A 569 23.68 -58.66 13.79
N THR A 570 23.20 -58.73 12.54
CA THR A 570 23.99 -58.37 11.35
C THR A 570 23.13 -58.12 10.10
N SER A 571 23.49 -57.03 9.40
CA SER A 571 23.29 -56.69 7.99
C SER A 571 21.90 -56.38 7.41
N ALA A 572 21.74 -55.07 7.12
CA ALA A 572 21.21 -54.44 5.90
C ALA A 572 19.85 -53.72 6.00
N ILE A 573 19.94 -52.39 5.98
CA ILE A 573 18.87 -51.41 5.78
C ILE A 573 18.40 -51.50 4.32
N PRO A 574 17.09 -51.48 3.99
CA PRO A 574 16.66 -51.18 2.63
C PRO A 574 16.65 -49.66 2.43
N SER A 575 17.70 -49.13 1.81
CA SER A 575 17.76 -47.76 1.31
C SER A 575 17.12 -47.68 -0.08
N ASN A 576 15.85 -47.30 -0.19
CA ASN A 576 15.27 -46.84 -1.45
C ASN A 576 14.87 -45.38 -1.30
N SER A 577 15.85 -44.49 -1.45
CA SER A 577 15.62 -43.07 -1.65
C SER A 577 15.53 -42.83 -3.15
N ILE A 578 14.48 -42.15 -3.61
CA ILE A 578 14.33 -41.72 -5.01
C ILE A 578 15.59 -41.02 -5.54
N ALA A 579 16.37 -40.37 -4.67
CA ALA A 579 17.64 -39.72 -5.01
C ALA A 579 18.70 -40.67 -5.63
N SER A 580 18.61 -41.99 -5.39
CA SER A 580 19.56 -42.97 -5.94
C SER A 580 19.17 -43.51 -7.32
N TRP A 581 18.06 -43.04 -7.91
CA TRP A 581 17.59 -43.50 -9.22
C TRP A 581 18.46 -42.99 -10.36
N ALA A 582 18.82 -43.88 -11.28
CA ALA A 582 19.41 -43.50 -12.56
C ALA A 582 18.33 -43.01 -13.53
N SER A 583 18.73 -42.35 -14.62
CA SER A 583 17.78 -41.86 -15.64
C SER A 583 16.94 -42.98 -16.28
N SER A 584 17.44 -44.22 -16.30
CA SER A 584 16.66 -45.40 -16.72
C SER A 584 15.49 -45.70 -15.77
N ASP A 585 15.67 -45.48 -14.47
CA ASP A 585 14.65 -45.73 -13.46
C ASP A 585 13.56 -44.65 -13.49
N VAL A 586 13.97 -43.38 -13.69
CA VAL A 586 13.03 -42.27 -13.92
C VAL A 586 12.21 -42.50 -15.18
N LYS A 587 12.81 -43.01 -16.26
CA LYS A 587 12.08 -43.35 -17.48
C LYS A 587 11.03 -44.44 -17.23
N LYS A 588 11.39 -45.49 -16.50
CA LYS A 588 10.46 -46.56 -16.14
C LYS A 588 9.31 -46.05 -15.26
N TRP A 589 9.61 -45.17 -14.32
CA TRP A 589 8.60 -44.51 -13.48
C TRP A 589 7.63 -43.63 -14.27
N LEU A 590 8.11 -42.92 -15.30
CA LEU A 590 7.24 -42.16 -16.21
C LEU A 590 6.28 -43.09 -16.97
N GLU A 591 6.76 -44.25 -17.43
CA GLU A 591 5.92 -45.25 -18.11
C GLU A 591 4.86 -45.85 -17.16
N GLU A 592 5.23 -46.15 -15.91
CA GLU A 592 4.32 -46.69 -14.87
C GLU A 592 3.24 -45.70 -14.42
N ASN A 593 3.44 -44.40 -14.63
CA ASN A 593 2.48 -43.34 -14.27
C ASN A 593 1.73 -42.75 -15.47
N GLU A 594 1.75 -43.43 -16.63
CA GLU A 594 1.10 -42.98 -17.87
C GLU A 594 1.64 -41.62 -18.40
N LEU A 595 2.92 -41.32 -18.13
CA LEU A 595 3.62 -40.09 -18.52
C LEU A 595 4.72 -40.34 -19.58
N GLN A 596 4.65 -41.44 -20.33
CA GLN A 596 5.62 -41.80 -21.38
C GLN A 596 5.80 -40.71 -22.47
N GLU A 597 4.80 -39.85 -22.67
CA GLU A 597 4.87 -38.69 -23.56
C GLU A 597 5.89 -37.62 -23.09
N LEU A 598 6.25 -37.62 -21.80
CA LEU A 598 7.21 -36.69 -21.20
C LEU A 598 8.65 -37.20 -21.26
N SER A 599 8.86 -38.49 -21.56
CA SER A 599 10.20 -39.11 -21.61
C SER A 599 11.18 -38.40 -22.57
N PRO A 600 10.79 -37.88 -23.75
CA PRO A 600 11.71 -37.13 -24.62
C PRO A 600 12.18 -35.80 -24.01
N LYS A 601 11.30 -35.15 -23.23
CA LYS A 601 11.54 -33.83 -22.61
C LYS A 601 12.31 -33.94 -21.30
N LEU A 602 12.27 -35.11 -20.66
CA LEU A 602 12.88 -35.38 -19.35
C LEU A 602 14.02 -36.41 -19.42
N LYS A 603 14.65 -36.56 -20.60
CA LYS A 603 15.64 -37.62 -20.87
C LYS A 603 16.89 -37.58 -19.98
N ASP A 604 17.24 -36.40 -19.45
CA ASP A 604 18.45 -36.16 -18.65
C ASP A 604 18.16 -36.10 -17.14
N LEU A 605 16.90 -36.31 -16.72
CA LEU A 605 16.52 -36.33 -15.31
C LEU A 605 16.94 -37.64 -14.65
N ASN A 606 17.61 -37.52 -13.50
CA ASN A 606 17.90 -38.62 -12.59
C ASN A 606 17.13 -38.41 -11.28
N GLY A 607 17.24 -39.37 -10.36
CA GLY A 607 16.54 -39.36 -9.09
C GLY A 607 16.79 -38.12 -8.21
N GLU A 608 18.03 -37.63 -8.20
CA GLU A 608 18.40 -36.43 -7.44
C GLU A 608 17.71 -35.19 -8.00
N LEU A 609 17.75 -34.98 -9.32
CA LEU A 609 17.08 -33.85 -9.96
C LEU A 609 15.55 -33.93 -9.79
N LEU A 610 14.98 -35.13 -9.86
CA LEU A 610 13.55 -35.36 -9.62
C LEU A 610 13.16 -35.01 -8.17
N PHE A 611 14.01 -35.33 -7.20
CA PHE A 611 13.83 -34.94 -5.80
C PHE A 611 13.98 -33.43 -5.57
N GLN A 612 14.88 -32.75 -6.29
CA GLN A 612 14.98 -31.29 -6.24
C GLN A 612 13.75 -30.62 -6.85
N MET A 613 13.22 -31.16 -7.95
CA MET A 613 11.96 -30.72 -8.55
C MET A 613 10.80 -30.84 -7.55
N TYR A 614 10.75 -31.93 -6.78
CA TYR A 614 9.76 -32.08 -5.70
C TYR A 614 9.94 -31.04 -4.59
N ARG A 615 11.17 -30.80 -4.13
CA ARG A 615 11.43 -29.74 -3.14
C ARG A 615 11.04 -28.35 -3.65
N GLN A 616 11.27 -28.11 -4.93
CA GLN A 616 10.90 -26.85 -5.58
C GLN A 616 9.38 -26.72 -5.70
N SER A 617 8.65 -27.80 -6.00
CA SER A 617 7.18 -27.77 -6.03
C SER A 617 6.57 -27.47 -4.67
N GLN A 618 7.24 -27.83 -3.56
CA GLN A 618 6.80 -27.53 -2.20
C GLN A 618 7.20 -26.12 -1.71
N ARG A 619 8.38 -25.64 -2.12
CA ARG A 619 8.95 -24.36 -1.62
C ARG A 619 8.63 -23.15 -2.50
N ALA A 620 8.46 -23.36 -3.79
CA ALA A 620 8.14 -22.33 -4.77
C ALA A 620 7.19 -22.91 -5.84
N PRO A 621 5.93 -23.23 -5.46
CA PRO A 621 4.98 -23.91 -6.35
C PRO A 621 4.76 -23.14 -7.65
N GLU A 622 4.63 -21.82 -7.59
CA GLU A 622 4.41 -20.99 -8.80
C GLU A 622 5.61 -20.98 -9.75
N TYR A 623 6.84 -20.93 -9.23
CA TYR A 623 8.05 -21.06 -10.06
C TYR A 623 8.11 -22.46 -10.70
N PHE A 624 7.84 -23.50 -9.91
CA PHE A 624 7.80 -24.87 -10.40
C PHE A 624 6.77 -25.02 -11.54
N HIS A 625 5.52 -24.57 -11.34
CA HIS A 625 4.48 -24.64 -12.36
C HIS A 625 4.83 -23.82 -13.61
N ASN A 626 5.40 -22.63 -13.46
CA ASN A 626 5.83 -21.78 -14.57
C ASN A 626 7.01 -22.37 -15.35
N SER A 627 8.03 -22.93 -14.69
CA SER A 627 9.15 -23.61 -15.37
C SER A 627 8.68 -24.88 -16.08
N MET A 628 7.77 -25.65 -15.46
CA MET A 628 7.16 -26.83 -16.11
C MET A 628 6.37 -26.47 -17.37
N SER A 629 5.68 -25.32 -17.37
CA SER A 629 4.93 -24.85 -18.53
C SER A 629 5.80 -24.18 -19.60
N LYS A 630 6.74 -23.30 -19.22
CA LYS A 630 7.56 -22.50 -20.16
C LYS A 630 8.79 -23.23 -20.69
N GLU A 631 9.50 -23.98 -19.84
CA GLU A 631 10.77 -24.62 -20.23
C GLU A 631 10.55 -26.03 -20.77
N LEU A 632 9.61 -26.77 -20.16
CA LEU A 632 9.26 -28.13 -20.58
C LEU A 632 8.03 -28.19 -21.49
N GLY A 633 7.35 -27.05 -21.73
CA GLY A 633 6.22 -26.97 -22.65
C GLY A 633 5.06 -27.89 -22.27
N LEU A 634 4.84 -28.10 -20.96
CA LEU A 634 3.79 -28.95 -20.45
C LEU A 634 2.48 -28.16 -20.34
N ASN A 635 1.38 -28.75 -20.80
CA ASN A 635 0.07 -28.17 -20.56
C ASN A 635 -0.36 -28.39 -19.10
N TYR A 636 -1.35 -27.62 -18.64
CA TYR A 636 -1.78 -27.62 -17.24
C TYR A 636 -2.14 -29.03 -16.71
N LEU A 637 -2.84 -29.85 -17.51
CA LEU A 637 -3.20 -31.23 -17.16
C LEU A 637 -1.98 -32.15 -16.99
N GLN A 638 -0.97 -31.99 -17.84
CA GLN A 638 0.29 -32.75 -17.75
C GLN A 638 1.09 -32.37 -16.49
N VAL A 639 1.11 -31.08 -16.14
CA VAL A 639 1.78 -30.62 -14.91
C VAL A 639 1.11 -31.22 -13.68
N LEU A 640 -0.23 -31.22 -13.61
CA LEU A 640 -0.95 -31.83 -12.47
C LEU A 640 -0.71 -33.33 -12.35
N LYS A 641 -0.70 -34.07 -13.47
CA LYS A 641 -0.39 -35.52 -13.45
C LYS A 641 1.04 -35.78 -13.00
N PHE A 642 2.00 -34.98 -13.47
CA PHE A 642 3.41 -35.09 -13.09
C PHE A 642 3.62 -34.78 -11.60
N THR A 643 3.06 -33.68 -11.08
CA THR A 643 3.17 -33.32 -9.66
C THR A 643 2.58 -34.41 -8.77
N ARG A 644 1.42 -34.95 -9.13
CA ARG A 644 0.79 -36.06 -8.39
C ARG A 644 1.63 -37.34 -8.42
N ALA A 645 2.24 -37.66 -9.56
CA ALA A 645 3.15 -38.80 -9.65
C ALA A 645 4.38 -38.58 -8.75
N LEU A 646 4.90 -37.35 -8.73
CA LEU A 646 6.08 -36.94 -7.97
C LEU A 646 5.85 -37.07 -6.45
N GLU A 647 4.68 -36.68 -5.96
CA GLU A 647 4.27 -36.83 -4.55
C GLU A 647 4.12 -38.28 -4.10
N LYS A 648 3.93 -39.24 -5.01
CA LYS A 648 3.79 -40.66 -4.66
C LYS A 648 5.12 -41.39 -4.53
N VAL A 649 6.18 -40.85 -5.11
CA VAL A 649 7.48 -41.53 -5.27
C VAL A 649 8.55 -40.97 -4.32
N VAL A 650 8.29 -39.80 -3.73
CA VAL A 650 9.10 -39.17 -2.68
C VAL A 650 8.46 -39.41 -1.32
#